data_AF-A0A949CHR0-F1
#
_entry.id   AF-A0A949CHR0-F1
#
_cell.length_a   1.000
_cell.length_b   1.000
_cell.length_c   1.000
_cell.angle_alpha   90.00
_cell.angle_beta   90.00
_cell.angle_gamma   90.00
#
_symmetry.space_group_name_H-M   'P 1'
#
loop_
_entity.id
_entity.type
_entity.pdbx_description
1 polymer ?
#
loop_
_entity_poly.entity_id
_entity_poly.type
_entity_poly.pdbx_seq_one_letter_code
_entity_poly.pdbx_strand_id
1 'polypeptide(L)'
;PDRPPAYTLERAFPKLSFKGPVSLHRFPQSNPGDKTRWIVIEQRGKIVSFLEDEEVEDAEVMIDLGARRPKLSEFDGKSGNLDVYSMAFHPKFLENRYVYLCYVVFKGKINPNGTHIARYKVLDTNPPTIDYESETTILRCDAGGHNGSTIEFGPDGCLYVSIGDLTDPTPPDSLKTGQNISDLYSSILRIDVDHPSIDANGVVRPYSIPKDNPFVDLSYARGEVFAYGLRNPWRMSFDSATGDLWVGDVGWEAFEMVHRVKPGSNLGWSIKEGPGDVMPELQRGPTPIQQPEIALTHADAASVTGGVVYRGRKHTDLIGKYIFGDWITRRYWAASFDESKVTSLEEIATTEVKPICFATDRDGEIYVLEFIQSDQQAGIYRLKRNPIAEKYSAGEFPSRLSQTGIFKSVSDLIPEAGVYEYALQSTMWMDGATPRFHLAIPSTGVATLYQSGQKTFDWFMSKVQFPRGTVLAKTYHLDNRKIETQLSHYEGPNDWRFYTYRWLPDESDAILVPADGESTQWKTKDGRDLRWTYSSRSQCKMCHTPWSGDALGFLEEQLRAPHRSNDSFRELIARRVLHFPADQQPKPNERFVGFASISDPIASVNQRSRSYLHSNCAHCHQFGGNGAAAFDVRWDRTTAEMKVLEATPMKGNCGLVDAKIIAPGEPGRSVLFSRMAKSGSGRMPHVGAETVDVEGVRLIADWISSMPRDESLRNMYAALLEPVQKGNVEQRVEAVKKLMESVPGAILVARAISENAVHDSIREELLATMNQSVPETRDFVEHLLPESMRLQKLGSMVDRAKILAIEGNSERGAVSFRQGFGQCNQCHKIADQGKAIGPALDTIGKKYASRESLLTQIIKPSETIDPEYRASVFLTSDGETIVGRVVERNEKTIQLSIQDGTLRRIDVASVESEKPSEVSLMPENLVATMSAEQLADLLAYLSQLK
;
A
#
# COMPACT_ATOMS: atom_id res chain seq x y z
N PRO A 1 -6.97 22.79 -8.02
CA PRO A 1 -6.42 22.47 -9.36
C PRO A 1 -4.91 22.32 -9.23
N ASP A 2 -4.38 21.17 -9.63
CA ASP A 2 -2.95 20.90 -9.48
C ASP A 2 -2.23 21.58 -10.63
N ARG A 3 -1.25 22.43 -10.29
CA ARG A 3 -0.41 23.08 -11.30
C ARG A 3 0.37 21.99 -12.04
N PRO A 4 0.56 22.11 -13.36
CA PRO A 4 1.51 21.27 -14.07
C PRO A 4 2.87 21.28 -13.34
N PRO A 5 3.58 20.15 -13.25
CA PRO A 5 4.87 20.09 -12.58
C PRO A 5 5.84 21.13 -13.14
N ALA A 6 6.67 21.72 -12.27
CA ALA A 6 7.55 22.83 -12.63
C ALA A 6 8.63 22.45 -13.66
N TYR A 7 8.90 21.16 -13.82
CA TYR A 7 9.90 20.61 -14.72
C TYR A 7 9.32 19.58 -15.69
N THR A 8 10.06 19.37 -16.76
CA THR A 8 9.97 18.27 -17.70
C THR A 8 11.39 17.79 -18.03
N LEU A 9 11.51 16.79 -18.91
CA LEU A 9 12.80 16.28 -19.36
C LEU A 9 13.02 16.59 -20.82
N GLU A 10 14.28 16.88 -21.18
CA GLU A 10 14.71 17.00 -22.57
C GLU A 10 15.93 16.12 -22.83
N ARG A 11 16.05 15.63 -24.07
CA ARG A 11 17.15 14.76 -24.48
C ARG A 11 18.46 15.54 -24.49
N ALA A 12 19.45 15.07 -23.73
CA ALA A 12 20.75 15.73 -23.60
C ALA A 12 21.69 15.42 -24.78
N PHE A 13 21.60 14.21 -25.35
CA PHE A 13 22.42 13.77 -26.48
C PHE A 13 21.53 13.21 -27.60
N PRO A 14 20.92 14.08 -28.44
CA PRO A 14 19.83 13.69 -29.34
C PRO A 14 20.18 12.64 -30.40
N LYS A 15 21.45 12.50 -30.78
CA LYS A 15 21.91 11.56 -31.81
C LYS A 15 22.36 10.21 -31.28
N LEU A 16 22.51 10.05 -29.96
CA LEU A 16 22.92 8.79 -29.34
C LEU A 16 21.73 7.91 -28.98
N SER A 17 21.92 6.60 -28.98
CA SER A 17 20.92 5.65 -28.49
C SER A 17 21.57 4.42 -27.91
N PHE A 18 20.97 3.85 -26.87
CA PHE A 18 21.50 2.70 -26.16
C PHE A 18 20.48 1.57 -26.07
N LYS A 19 20.97 0.34 -25.97
CA LYS A 19 20.13 -0.88 -25.87
C LYS A 19 20.14 -1.40 -24.43
N GLY A 20 19.00 -1.27 -23.73
CA GLY A 20 18.89 -1.67 -22.32
C GLY A 20 19.96 -1.05 -21.42
N PRO A 21 20.22 0.27 -21.47
CA PRO A 21 21.23 0.88 -20.62
C PRO A 21 20.76 0.88 -19.17
N VAL A 22 21.65 0.61 -18.23
CA VAL A 22 21.31 0.48 -16.80
C VAL A 22 22.09 1.43 -15.91
N SER A 23 23.27 1.89 -16.34
CA SER A 23 24.07 2.81 -15.53
C SER A 23 24.82 3.84 -16.39
N LEU A 24 24.95 5.05 -15.84
CA LEU A 24 25.63 6.19 -16.45
C LEU A 24 26.70 6.71 -15.49
N HIS A 25 27.95 6.78 -15.96
CA HIS A 25 29.08 7.23 -15.14
C HIS A 25 29.93 8.25 -15.90
N ARG A 26 30.54 9.17 -15.16
CA ARG A 26 31.53 10.09 -15.71
C ARG A 26 32.91 9.45 -15.67
N PHE A 27 33.64 9.52 -16.78
CA PHE A 27 35.03 9.06 -16.83
C PHE A 27 35.94 10.02 -16.03
N PRO A 28 36.76 9.54 -15.09
CA PRO A 28 37.70 10.39 -14.36
C PRO A 28 38.78 10.91 -15.32
N GLN A 29 39.04 12.21 -15.32
CA GLN A 29 39.98 12.82 -16.26
C GLN A 29 41.23 13.36 -15.57
N SER A 30 42.34 13.30 -16.29
CA SER A 30 43.66 13.74 -15.84
C SER A 30 43.87 15.25 -16.04
N ASN A 31 43.40 15.82 -17.16
CA ASN A 31 43.62 17.22 -17.51
C ASN A 31 42.32 18.02 -17.57
N PRO A 32 42.25 19.21 -16.94
CA PRO A 32 41.08 20.09 -16.99
C PRO A 32 40.66 20.53 -18.41
N GLY A 33 41.56 20.45 -19.40
CA GLY A 33 41.31 20.82 -20.79
C GLY A 33 40.76 19.70 -21.68
N ASP A 34 40.73 18.45 -21.20
CA ASP A 34 40.17 17.34 -21.97
C ASP A 34 38.63 17.44 -21.96
N LYS A 35 38.00 17.16 -23.11
CA LYS A 35 36.53 17.05 -23.17
C LYS A 35 36.07 15.90 -22.26
N THR A 36 35.14 16.17 -21.34
CA THR A 36 34.55 15.15 -20.45
C THR A 36 34.06 13.95 -21.26
N ARG A 37 34.21 12.73 -20.72
CA ARG A 37 33.62 11.52 -21.31
C ARG A 37 32.58 10.92 -20.37
N TRP A 38 31.46 10.51 -20.95
CA TRP A 38 30.42 9.72 -20.31
C TRP A 38 30.62 8.25 -20.64
N ILE A 39 30.12 7.38 -19.77
CA ILE A 39 30.16 5.93 -19.91
C ILE A 39 28.76 5.40 -19.66
N VAL A 40 28.30 4.54 -20.54
CA VAL A 40 27.01 3.85 -20.42
C VAL A 40 27.26 2.36 -20.36
N ILE A 41 26.65 1.71 -19.36
CA ILE A 41 26.56 0.26 -19.27
C ILE A 41 25.24 -0.18 -19.88
N GLU A 42 25.30 -0.98 -20.95
CA GLU A 42 24.18 -1.75 -21.47
C GLU A 42 24.09 -3.08 -20.72
N GLN A 43 22.89 -3.45 -20.26
CA GLN A 43 22.66 -4.58 -19.35
C GLN A 43 23.34 -5.85 -19.84
N ARG A 44 23.34 -6.13 -21.15
CA ARG A 44 23.94 -7.34 -21.75
C ARG A 44 25.47 -7.34 -21.79
N GLY A 45 26.13 -6.39 -21.14
CA GLY A 45 27.55 -6.37 -20.86
C GLY A 45 28.40 -5.52 -21.79
N LYS A 46 27.77 -4.74 -22.68
CA LYS A 46 28.46 -3.78 -23.52
C LYS A 46 28.63 -2.47 -22.73
N ILE A 47 29.87 -2.02 -22.59
CA ILE A 47 30.21 -0.76 -21.92
C ILE A 47 30.77 0.17 -22.97
N VAL A 48 30.09 1.29 -23.19
CA VAL A 48 30.43 2.28 -24.21
C VAL A 48 30.74 3.62 -23.58
N SER A 49 31.43 4.47 -24.31
CA SER A 49 31.87 5.77 -23.83
C SER A 49 31.89 6.80 -24.94
N PHE A 50 31.53 8.04 -24.62
CA PHE A 50 31.38 9.11 -25.61
C PHE A 50 31.77 10.47 -25.02
N LEU A 51 32.06 11.45 -25.87
CA LEU A 51 32.38 12.82 -25.44
C LEU A 51 31.12 13.55 -24.98
N GLU A 52 31.22 14.35 -23.91
CA GLU A 52 30.18 15.27 -23.47
C GLU A 52 30.02 16.42 -24.47
N ASP A 53 29.27 16.17 -25.53
CA ASP A 53 29.01 17.07 -26.65
C ASP A 53 27.60 16.77 -27.18
N GLU A 54 26.71 17.76 -27.28
CA GLU A 54 25.32 17.52 -27.72
C GLU A 54 25.25 17.01 -29.16
N GLU A 55 26.27 17.29 -29.98
CA GLU A 55 26.36 16.88 -31.38
C GLU A 55 27.02 15.51 -31.60
N VAL A 56 27.42 14.83 -30.52
CA VAL A 56 28.07 13.51 -30.58
C VAL A 56 27.17 12.47 -31.25
N GLU A 57 27.70 11.77 -32.25
CA GLU A 57 26.93 10.81 -33.06
C GLU A 57 27.19 9.35 -32.67
N ASP A 58 28.39 9.08 -32.13
CA ASP A 58 28.86 7.72 -31.86
C ASP A 58 29.25 7.53 -30.39
N ALA A 59 28.95 6.33 -29.88
CA ALA A 59 29.47 5.83 -28.61
C ALA A 59 30.48 4.71 -28.86
N GLU A 60 31.66 4.86 -28.28
CA GLU A 60 32.82 4.02 -28.54
C GLU A 60 32.94 2.91 -27.47
N VAL A 61 33.14 1.66 -27.90
CA VAL A 61 33.17 0.50 -27.01
C VAL A 61 34.43 0.49 -26.14
N MET A 62 34.25 0.48 -24.82
CA MET A 62 35.34 0.27 -23.86
C MET A 62 35.60 -1.23 -23.64
N ILE A 63 34.53 -2.02 -23.57
CA ILE A 63 34.56 -3.50 -23.48
C ILE A 63 33.17 -4.07 -23.82
N ASP A 64 33.16 -5.30 -24.34
CA ASP A 64 31.93 -6.09 -24.50
C ASP A 64 32.09 -7.41 -23.74
N LEU A 65 31.68 -7.41 -22.47
CA LEU A 65 31.70 -8.60 -21.61
C LEU A 65 30.64 -9.63 -22.05
N GLY A 66 29.55 -9.19 -22.68
CA GLY A 66 28.53 -10.06 -23.25
C GLY A 66 29.08 -10.97 -24.33
N ALA A 67 29.85 -10.40 -25.26
CA ALA A 67 30.52 -11.12 -26.34
C ALA A 67 31.71 -11.95 -25.85
N ARG A 68 32.52 -11.41 -24.93
CA ARG A 68 33.72 -12.10 -24.44
C ARG A 68 33.41 -13.23 -23.45
N ARG A 69 32.32 -13.09 -22.67
CA ARG A 69 31.90 -13.91 -21.51
C ARG A 69 33.00 -14.02 -20.44
N PRO A 70 32.77 -13.62 -19.17
CA PRO A 70 33.79 -13.70 -18.11
C PRO A 70 34.48 -15.07 -18.02
N LYS A 71 35.77 -15.09 -17.65
CA LYS A 71 36.58 -16.32 -17.51
C LYS A 71 36.18 -17.11 -16.26
N LEU A 72 34.96 -17.62 -16.23
CA LEU A 72 34.43 -18.38 -15.11
C LEU A 72 34.39 -19.87 -15.46
N SER A 73 35.15 -20.69 -14.72
CA SER A 73 35.18 -22.15 -14.87
C SER A 73 33.83 -22.84 -14.60
N GLU A 74 32.90 -22.14 -13.96
CA GLU A 74 31.54 -22.58 -13.63
C GLU A 74 30.52 -22.32 -14.77
N PHE A 75 31.00 -21.74 -15.87
CA PHE A 75 30.24 -21.44 -17.06
C PHE A 75 30.52 -22.51 -18.13
N ASP A 76 29.53 -23.36 -18.43
CA ASP A 76 29.60 -24.35 -19.51
C ASP A 76 29.44 -23.75 -20.92
N GLY A 77 29.39 -22.41 -21.00
CA GLY A 77 29.22 -21.67 -22.25
C GLY A 77 27.80 -21.69 -22.83
N LYS A 78 26.84 -22.40 -22.21
CA LYS A 78 25.61 -22.81 -22.89
C LYS A 78 24.29 -22.44 -22.19
N SER A 79 24.30 -22.01 -20.92
CA SER A 79 23.05 -21.98 -20.13
C SER A 79 22.78 -20.77 -19.20
N GLY A 80 23.59 -19.69 -19.22
CA GLY A 80 23.40 -18.53 -18.34
C GLY A 80 23.32 -17.17 -19.06
N ASN A 81 22.46 -16.27 -18.56
CA ASN A 81 22.48 -14.86 -18.94
C ASN A 81 23.54 -14.10 -18.13
N LEU A 82 24.31 -13.23 -18.79
CA LEU A 82 25.24 -12.29 -18.15
C LEU A 82 24.60 -10.91 -18.20
N ASP A 83 24.40 -10.30 -17.05
CA ASP A 83 23.93 -8.93 -16.94
C ASP A 83 24.92 -8.09 -16.10
N VAL A 84 25.37 -6.96 -16.62
CA VAL A 84 26.26 -6.01 -15.93
C VAL A 84 25.41 -4.85 -15.42
N TYR A 85 25.49 -4.55 -14.12
CA TYR A 85 24.55 -3.61 -13.47
C TYR A 85 25.17 -2.27 -13.09
N SER A 86 26.46 -2.24 -12.74
CA SER A 86 27.14 -1.03 -12.27
C SER A 86 28.65 -1.11 -12.42
N MET A 87 29.30 0.06 -12.33
CA MET A 87 30.75 0.19 -12.21
C MET A 87 31.13 1.26 -11.20
N ALA A 88 32.35 1.18 -10.69
CA ALA A 88 32.95 2.25 -9.90
C ALA A 88 34.43 2.41 -10.27
N PHE A 89 34.86 3.64 -10.51
CA PHE A 89 36.28 3.95 -10.64
C PHE A 89 36.93 4.02 -9.27
N HIS A 90 38.13 3.46 -9.14
CA HIS A 90 38.89 3.60 -7.91
C HIS A 90 39.12 5.08 -7.58
N PRO A 91 39.08 5.53 -6.30
CA PRO A 91 39.34 6.92 -5.94
C PRO A 91 40.71 7.43 -6.42
N LYS A 92 41.70 6.52 -6.50
CA LYS A 92 43.04 6.74 -7.07
C LYS A 92 43.16 6.32 -8.55
N PHE A 93 42.08 6.40 -9.34
CA PHE A 93 42.06 5.94 -10.73
C PHE A 93 43.17 6.55 -11.59
N LEU A 94 43.49 7.82 -11.40
CA LEU A 94 44.55 8.50 -12.15
C LEU A 94 45.95 7.89 -11.91
N GLU A 95 46.13 7.18 -10.80
CA GLU A 95 47.39 6.51 -10.44
C GLU A 95 47.37 5.03 -10.82
N ASN A 96 46.30 4.30 -10.48
CA ASN A 96 46.26 2.85 -10.56
C ASN A 96 45.47 2.30 -11.76
N ARG A 97 44.67 3.15 -12.41
CA ARG A 97 43.80 2.83 -13.55
C ARG A 97 42.78 1.73 -13.27
N TYR A 98 42.39 1.53 -12.01
CA TYR A 98 41.45 0.48 -11.63
C TYR A 98 39.99 0.90 -11.78
N VAL A 99 39.21 0.02 -12.40
CA VAL A 99 37.75 0.08 -12.46
C VAL A 99 37.17 -1.22 -11.91
N TYR A 100 36.07 -1.12 -11.18
CA TYR A 100 35.35 -2.25 -10.61
C TYR A 100 34.03 -2.39 -11.36
N LEU A 101 33.64 -3.62 -11.66
CA LEU A 101 32.39 -3.97 -12.31
C LEU A 101 31.59 -4.91 -11.42
N CYS A 102 30.28 -4.68 -11.33
CA CYS A 102 29.34 -5.63 -10.74
C CYS A 102 28.48 -6.27 -11.83
N TYR A 103 28.55 -7.59 -11.96
CA TYR A 103 27.80 -8.35 -12.94
C TYR A 103 27.24 -9.64 -12.35
N VAL A 104 26.12 -10.08 -12.89
CA VAL A 104 25.39 -11.26 -12.45
C VAL A 104 25.35 -12.28 -13.58
N VAL A 105 25.59 -13.53 -13.21
CA VAL A 105 25.40 -14.71 -14.05
C VAL A 105 24.20 -15.48 -13.49
N PHE A 106 23.12 -15.55 -14.26
CA PHE A 106 21.85 -16.12 -13.79
C PHE A 106 21.45 -17.39 -14.57
N LYS A 107 20.98 -18.42 -13.83
CA LYS A 107 20.53 -19.72 -14.35
C LYS A 107 19.07 -20.09 -13.98
N GLY A 108 18.22 -19.11 -13.63
CA GLY A 108 16.78 -19.34 -13.41
C GLY A 108 16.37 -19.76 -11.99
N LYS A 109 17.33 -19.96 -11.08
CA LYS A 109 17.16 -20.21 -9.64
C LYS A 109 18.25 -19.46 -8.89
N ILE A 110 18.18 -19.42 -7.56
CA ILE A 110 19.31 -18.97 -6.72
C ILE A 110 20.56 -19.71 -7.18
N ASN A 111 21.48 -18.96 -7.76
CA ASN A 111 22.73 -19.41 -8.32
C ASN A 111 23.84 -19.07 -7.32
N PRO A 112 24.44 -20.08 -6.66
CA PRO A 112 25.56 -19.86 -5.79
C PRO A 112 26.68 -19.10 -6.51
N ASN A 113 27.28 -18.11 -5.86
CA ASN A 113 28.32 -17.25 -6.44
C ASN A 113 27.93 -16.55 -7.77
N GLY A 114 26.64 -16.36 -8.04
CA GLY A 114 26.16 -15.78 -9.29
C GLY A 114 26.40 -14.27 -9.45
N THR A 115 26.54 -13.51 -8.36
CA THR A 115 26.88 -12.09 -8.38
C THR A 115 28.38 -11.93 -8.20
N HIS A 116 29.00 -11.15 -9.08
CA HIS A 116 30.44 -10.96 -9.13
C HIS A 116 30.79 -9.48 -9.04
N ILE A 117 31.75 -9.17 -8.17
CA ILE A 117 32.44 -7.88 -8.13
C ILE A 117 33.88 -8.16 -8.57
N ALA A 118 34.30 -7.54 -9.67
CA ALA A 118 35.62 -7.76 -10.24
C ALA A 118 36.32 -6.44 -10.58
N ARG A 119 37.63 -6.40 -10.37
CA ARG A 119 38.51 -5.29 -10.72
C ARG A 119 39.18 -5.54 -12.06
N TYR A 120 39.25 -4.51 -12.89
CA TYR A 120 39.97 -4.46 -14.16
C TYR A 120 40.88 -3.23 -14.22
N LYS A 121 41.80 -3.20 -15.17
CA LYS A 121 42.61 -2.04 -15.55
C LYS A 121 42.02 -1.35 -16.79
N VAL A 122 42.03 -0.03 -16.79
CA VAL A 122 41.71 0.80 -17.96
C VAL A 122 42.98 1.22 -18.66
N LEU A 123 43.15 0.76 -19.89
CA LEU A 123 44.25 1.14 -20.77
C LEU A 123 44.12 2.60 -21.19
N ASP A 124 45.25 3.28 -21.32
CA ASP A 124 45.31 4.66 -21.78
C ASP A 124 45.29 4.73 -23.31
N THR A 125 44.14 4.36 -23.87
CA THR A 125 43.85 4.42 -25.31
C THR A 125 42.80 5.50 -25.58
N ASN A 126 42.64 5.88 -26.85
CA ASN A 126 41.55 6.75 -27.29
C ASN A 126 40.73 6.02 -28.38
N PRO A 127 39.52 5.51 -28.08
CA PRO A 127 38.78 5.61 -26.81
C PRO A 127 39.44 4.80 -25.67
N PRO A 128 39.16 5.12 -24.39
CA PRO A 128 39.64 4.33 -23.25
C PRO A 128 39.10 2.91 -23.30
N THR A 129 39.97 1.91 -23.08
CA THR A 129 39.63 0.48 -23.20
C THR A 129 39.82 -0.23 -21.86
N ILE A 130 38.88 -1.10 -21.47
CA ILE A 130 39.06 -1.97 -20.30
C ILE A 130 39.82 -3.22 -20.74
N ASP A 131 40.94 -3.51 -20.09
CA ASP A 131 41.73 -4.72 -20.34
C ASP A 131 41.05 -5.94 -19.73
N TYR A 132 40.36 -6.71 -20.57
CA TYR A 132 39.70 -7.95 -20.18
C TYR A 132 40.64 -8.98 -19.51
N GLU A 133 41.91 -9.01 -19.89
CA GLU A 133 42.88 -9.98 -19.35
C GLU A 133 43.31 -9.63 -17.92
N SER A 134 43.03 -8.41 -17.46
CA SER A 134 43.40 -7.91 -16.14
C SER A 134 42.43 -8.24 -15.00
N GLU A 135 41.38 -9.04 -15.29
CA GLU A 135 40.32 -9.38 -14.34
C GLU A 135 40.89 -9.92 -13.02
N THR A 136 40.47 -9.32 -11.91
CA THR A 136 40.68 -9.85 -10.56
C THR A 136 39.33 -9.91 -9.84
N THR A 137 38.84 -11.12 -9.54
CA THR A 137 37.64 -11.28 -8.70
C THR A 137 37.91 -10.67 -7.33
N ILE A 138 37.01 -9.81 -6.84
CA ILE A 138 37.05 -9.19 -5.52
C ILE A 138 36.11 -9.89 -4.55
N LEU A 139 34.84 -10.04 -4.92
CA LEU A 139 33.82 -10.67 -4.11
C LEU A 139 32.86 -11.47 -5.01
N ARG A 140 32.40 -12.62 -4.49
CA ARG A 140 31.31 -13.40 -5.07
C ARG A 140 30.24 -13.62 -4.02
N CYS A 141 28.99 -13.51 -4.44
CA CYS A 141 27.82 -13.82 -3.62
C CYS A 141 26.73 -14.45 -4.49
N ASP A 142 25.73 -15.03 -3.88
CA ASP A 142 24.65 -15.70 -4.61
C ASP A 142 23.82 -14.69 -5.42
N ALA A 143 23.08 -15.20 -6.41
CA ALA A 143 22.17 -14.42 -7.23
C ALA A 143 20.85 -15.16 -7.42
N GLY A 144 19.72 -14.57 -7.06
CA GLY A 144 18.41 -15.25 -7.10
C GLY A 144 17.26 -14.44 -7.72
N GLY A 145 17.47 -13.15 -7.96
CA GLY A 145 16.40 -12.16 -8.06
C GLY A 145 16.78 -10.99 -7.14
N HIS A 146 16.20 -9.80 -7.29
CA HIS A 146 16.50 -8.64 -6.41
C HIS A 146 17.99 -8.48 -6.04
N ASN A 147 18.91 -8.62 -6.99
CA ASN A 147 20.34 -8.76 -6.65
C ASN A 147 20.98 -7.45 -6.16
N GLY A 148 20.25 -6.33 -6.15
CA GLY A 148 20.79 -4.99 -5.96
C GLY A 148 21.84 -4.68 -7.02
N SER A 149 23.12 -4.84 -6.66
CA SER A 149 24.28 -4.78 -7.54
C SER A 149 24.71 -3.37 -7.96
N THR A 150 24.44 -2.35 -7.15
CA THR A 150 25.15 -1.07 -7.26
C THR A 150 26.46 -1.14 -6.47
N ILE A 151 27.54 -0.63 -7.06
CA ILE A 151 28.81 -0.43 -6.38
C ILE A 151 29.22 1.04 -6.47
N GLU A 152 29.68 1.60 -5.36
CA GLU A 152 30.13 2.99 -5.27
C GLU A 152 31.27 3.10 -4.25
N PHE A 153 32.23 3.99 -4.47
CA PHE A 153 33.24 4.30 -3.47
C PHE A 153 32.72 5.39 -2.53
N GLY A 154 32.82 5.12 -1.22
CA GLY A 154 32.51 6.11 -0.19
C GLY A 154 33.58 7.19 -0.07
N PRO A 155 33.29 8.30 0.63
CA PRO A 155 34.26 9.34 0.94
C PRO A 155 35.43 8.84 1.81
N ASP A 156 35.27 7.68 2.44
CA ASP A 156 36.29 6.98 3.23
C ASP A 156 37.23 6.09 2.38
N GLY A 157 37.00 6.00 1.06
CA GLY A 157 37.79 5.19 0.15
C GLY A 157 37.43 3.70 0.15
N CYS A 158 36.43 3.27 0.93
CA CYS A 158 35.92 1.90 0.89
C CYS A 158 34.95 1.68 -0.27
N LEU A 159 34.86 0.45 -0.75
CA LEU A 159 33.88 0.05 -1.76
C LEU A 159 32.60 -0.41 -1.06
N TYR A 160 31.49 0.23 -1.41
CA TYR A 160 30.15 -0.13 -0.96
C TYR A 160 29.46 -0.97 -2.03
N VAL A 161 28.69 -1.98 -1.61
CA VAL A 161 27.98 -2.91 -2.51
C VAL A 161 26.55 -3.11 -2.01
N SER A 162 25.55 -2.89 -2.87
CA SER A 162 24.15 -3.21 -2.53
C SER A 162 23.79 -4.64 -2.92
N ILE A 163 23.12 -5.37 -2.03
CA ILE A 163 22.62 -6.73 -2.25
C ILE A 163 21.19 -6.81 -1.70
N GLY A 164 20.23 -7.32 -2.46
CA GLY A 164 18.86 -7.52 -1.98
C GLY A 164 18.60 -8.92 -1.43
N ASP A 165 17.32 -9.28 -1.30
CA ASP A 165 16.88 -10.50 -0.60
C ASP A 165 17.05 -11.81 -1.38
N LEU A 166 17.37 -11.71 -2.68
CA LEU A 166 17.58 -12.85 -3.59
C LEU A 166 16.34 -13.73 -3.84
N THR A 167 15.15 -13.27 -3.44
CA THR A 167 13.92 -14.06 -3.53
C THR A 167 12.99 -13.60 -4.64
N ASP A 168 12.09 -14.48 -5.05
CA ASP A 168 10.95 -14.11 -5.89
C ASP A 168 10.06 -13.10 -5.13
N PRO A 169 9.32 -12.21 -5.83
CA PRO A 169 8.45 -11.24 -5.17
C PRO A 169 7.39 -11.85 -4.25
N THR A 170 6.93 -13.09 -4.48
CA THR A 170 5.85 -13.70 -3.67
C THR A 170 6.04 -15.21 -3.51
N PRO A 171 5.96 -15.76 -2.27
CA PRO A 171 5.75 -15.08 -0.99
C PRO A 171 6.94 -14.16 -0.60
N PRO A 172 6.71 -13.12 0.22
CA PRO A 172 7.77 -12.18 0.58
C PRO A 172 8.88 -12.87 1.37
N ASP A 173 10.13 -12.52 1.08
CA ASP A 173 11.35 -12.97 1.78
C ASP A 173 11.31 -14.44 2.20
N SER A 174 11.12 -15.33 1.23
CA SER A 174 11.05 -16.79 1.46
C SER A 174 12.29 -17.37 2.15
N LEU A 175 13.42 -16.67 2.09
CA LEU A 175 14.69 -17.02 2.73
C LEU A 175 14.85 -16.43 4.14
N LYS A 176 13.97 -15.52 4.57
CA LYS A 176 13.99 -14.84 5.88
C LYS A 176 15.30 -14.09 6.15
N THR A 177 15.82 -13.41 5.13
CA THR A 177 17.15 -12.80 5.15
C THR A 177 17.13 -11.36 5.66
N GLY A 178 15.98 -10.69 5.59
CA GLY A 178 15.92 -9.25 5.88
C GLY A 178 16.44 -8.86 7.26
N GLN A 179 16.32 -9.75 8.26
CA GLN A 179 16.82 -9.52 9.62
C GLN A 179 18.07 -10.36 9.97
N ASN A 180 18.60 -11.12 9.01
CA ASN A 180 19.75 -11.97 9.18
C ASN A 180 21.04 -11.25 8.75
N ILE A 181 22.01 -11.15 9.66
CA ILE A 181 23.33 -10.58 9.36
C ILE A 181 24.45 -11.64 9.29
N SER A 182 24.09 -12.93 9.33
CA SER A 182 25.04 -14.04 9.16
C SER A 182 25.32 -14.40 7.70
N ASP A 183 24.56 -13.82 6.76
CA ASP A 183 24.80 -13.84 5.33
C ASP A 183 25.05 -12.41 4.79
N LEU A 184 25.10 -12.24 3.47
CA LEU A 184 25.34 -10.95 2.81
C LEU A 184 24.07 -10.35 2.19
N TYR A 185 22.92 -11.00 2.36
CA TYR A 185 21.69 -10.65 1.67
C TYR A 185 21.00 -9.48 2.35
N SER A 186 20.09 -8.84 1.64
CA SER A 186 19.30 -7.72 2.17
C SER A 186 20.16 -6.62 2.81
N SER A 187 21.34 -6.35 2.26
CA SER A 187 22.41 -5.59 2.92
C SER A 187 23.12 -4.59 2.00
N ILE A 188 23.66 -3.55 2.63
CA ILE A 188 24.78 -2.77 2.08
C ILE A 188 26.06 -3.31 2.70
N LEU A 189 27.02 -3.69 1.86
CA LEU A 189 28.34 -4.14 2.28
C LEU A 189 29.33 -2.97 2.23
N ARG A 190 30.36 -2.99 3.07
CA ARG A 190 31.49 -2.06 3.04
C ARG A 190 32.80 -2.83 3.18
N ILE A 191 33.64 -2.79 2.14
CA ILE A 191 34.91 -3.51 2.07
C ILE A 191 36.08 -2.60 1.66
N ASP A 192 37.27 -2.88 2.16
CA ASP A 192 38.50 -2.18 1.79
C ASP A 192 39.28 -3.00 0.77
N VAL A 193 39.29 -2.51 -0.47
CA VAL A 193 39.92 -3.17 -1.63
C VAL A 193 41.40 -2.81 -1.81
N ASP A 194 41.91 -1.83 -1.06
CA ASP A 194 43.32 -1.41 -1.10
C ASP A 194 44.19 -2.31 -0.20
N HIS A 195 43.59 -3.00 0.77
CA HIS A 195 44.30 -3.83 1.75
C HIS A 195 43.77 -5.28 1.77
N PRO A 196 44.24 -6.18 0.88
CA PRO A 196 43.90 -7.61 0.92
C PRO A 196 44.26 -8.26 2.28
N SER A 197 43.44 -9.19 2.74
CA SER A 197 43.62 -9.87 4.03
C SER A 197 43.63 -11.39 3.90
N ILE A 198 44.06 -12.06 4.97
CA ILE A 198 43.90 -13.50 5.14
C ILE A 198 43.05 -13.70 6.39
N ASP A 199 41.97 -14.46 6.29
CA ASP A 199 41.11 -14.72 7.46
C ASP A 199 41.70 -15.78 8.40
N ALA A 200 41.04 -15.99 9.54
CA ALA A 200 41.50 -16.92 10.58
C ALA A 200 41.63 -18.38 10.11
N ASN A 201 40.98 -18.75 9.00
CA ASN A 201 41.05 -20.08 8.40
C ASN A 201 42.07 -20.16 7.26
N GLY A 202 42.85 -19.10 7.02
CA GLY A 202 43.87 -19.04 5.97
C GLY A 202 43.32 -18.70 4.59
N VAL A 203 42.06 -18.26 4.47
CA VAL A 203 41.47 -17.88 3.18
C VAL A 203 41.95 -16.49 2.80
N VAL A 204 42.65 -16.40 1.66
CA VAL A 204 43.10 -15.13 1.09
C VAL A 204 41.90 -14.39 0.50
N ARG A 205 41.65 -13.18 0.98
CA ARG A 205 40.63 -12.27 0.45
C ARG A 205 41.34 -11.12 -0.28
N PRO A 206 40.91 -10.77 -1.51
CA PRO A 206 41.45 -9.64 -2.27
C PRO A 206 40.99 -8.27 -1.70
N TYR A 207 40.38 -8.27 -0.51
CA TYR A 207 39.95 -7.12 0.27
C TYR A 207 40.16 -7.42 1.77
N SER A 208 40.00 -6.39 2.61
CA SER A 208 39.84 -6.54 4.06
C SER A 208 38.52 -5.94 4.53
N ILE A 209 38.13 -6.36 5.73
CA ILE A 209 36.96 -5.82 6.43
C ILE A 209 37.43 -4.62 7.25
N PRO A 210 36.88 -3.41 7.03
CA PRO A 210 37.18 -2.26 7.86
C PRO A 210 36.91 -2.55 9.34
N LYS A 211 37.84 -2.17 10.21
CA LYS A 211 37.76 -2.47 11.66
C LYS A 211 36.61 -1.76 12.37
N ASP A 212 36.11 -0.70 11.77
CA ASP A 212 34.99 0.13 12.23
C ASP A 212 33.65 -0.30 11.60
N ASN A 213 33.60 -1.41 10.86
CA ASN A 213 32.33 -1.96 10.42
C ASN A 213 31.49 -2.38 11.66
N PRO A 214 30.16 -2.16 11.62
CA PRO A 214 29.31 -2.16 12.81
C PRO A 214 29.14 -3.53 13.49
N PHE A 215 29.40 -4.62 12.77
CA PHE A 215 29.11 -5.98 13.24
C PHE A 215 30.35 -6.87 13.36
N VAL A 216 31.56 -6.32 13.24
CA VAL A 216 32.81 -7.11 13.24
C VAL A 216 33.06 -7.88 14.53
N ASP A 217 32.54 -7.39 15.66
CA ASP A 217 32.69 -8.02 16.97
C ASP A 217 31.61 -9.08 17.25
N LEU A 218 30.61 -9.23 16.37
CA LEU A 218 29.57 -10.24 16.49
C LEU A 218 29.99 -11.53 15.80
N SER A 219 30.28 -12.57 16.56
CA SER A 219 30.85 -13.82 16.05
C SER A 219 30.01 -14.56 15.01
N TYR A 220 28.69 -14.32 14.99
CA TYR A 220 27.77 -14.92 14.02
C TYR A 220 27.55 -14.05 12.78
N ALA A 221 27.98 -12.79 12.80
CA ALA A 221 27.73 -11.83 11.74
C ALA A 221 28.81 -11.89 10.66
N ARG A 222 28.44 -11.47 9.45
CA ARG A 222 29.38 -11.18 8.38
C ARG A 222 29.94 -9.78 8.58
N GLY A 223 31.26 -9.70 8.80
CA GLY A 223 31.93 -8.42 9.03
C GLY A 223 31.84 -7.46 7.85
N GLU A 224 31.53 -7.94 6.64
CA GLU A 224 31.29 -7.12 5.46
C GLU A 224 30.01 -6.27 5.56
N VAL A 225 29.03 -6.66 6.38
CA VAL A 225 27.72 -6.01 6.47
C VAL A 225 27.85 -4.63 7.15
N PHE A 226 27.47 -3.58 6.43
CA PHE A 226 27.44 -2.19 6.91
C PHE A 226 26.04 -1.76 7.34
N ALA A 227 25.01 -2.20 6.62
CA ALA A 227 23.59 -2.03 6.97
C ALA A 227 22.80 -3.21 6.40
N TYR A 228 21.63 -3.50 6.98
CA TYR A 228 20.78 -4.63 6.60
C TYR A 228 19.30 -4.27 6.64
N GLY A 229 18.41 -5.17 6.21
CA GLY A 229 16.97 -4.94 6.18
C GLY A 229 16.46 -4.26 4.92
N LEU A 230 17.12 -4.48 3.78
CA LEU A 230 16.71 -4.01 2.46
C LEU A 230 16.04 -5.13 1.65
N ARG A 231 15.11 -4.79 0.76
CA ARG A 231 14.48 -5.78 -0.13
C ARG A 231 15.19 -5.90 -1.47
N ASN A 232 15.23 -4.82 -2.23
CA ASN A 232 15.83 -4.73 -3.55
C ASN A 232 16.46 -3.34 -3.76
N PRO A 233 17.65 -3.09 -3.17
CA PRO A 233 18.33 -1.80 -3.20
C PRO A 233 18.93 -1.52 -4.59
N TRP A 234 18.20 -0.77 -5.43
CA TRP A 234 18.51 -0.63 -6.86
C TRP A 234 19.65 0.36 -7.15
N ARG A 235 19.55 1.64 -6.79
CA ARG A 235 20.66 2.62 -6.89
C ARG A 235 20.96 3.24 -5.55
N MET A 236 22.25 3.49 -5.35
CA MET A 236 22.77 4.26 -4.23
C MET A 236 23.69 5.36 -4.72
N SER A 237 23.80 6.44 -3.96
CA SER A 237 24.70 7.54 -4.24
C SER A 237 25.19 8.19 -2.95
N PHE A 238 26.43 8.68 -2.99
CA PHE A 238 26.95 9.54 -1.94
C PHE A 238 26.70 11.00 -2.29
N ASP A 239 26.21 11.78 -1.33
CA ASP A 239 26.20 13.23 -1.48
C ASP A 239 27.63 13.77 -1.38
N SER A 240 28.12 14.34 -2.48
CA SER A 240 29.47 14.92 -2.56
C SER A 240 29.78 16.00 -1.51
N ALA A 241 28.75 16.65 -0.92
CA ALA A 241 28.94 17.70 0.06
C ALA A 241 28.95 17.19 1.51
N THR A 242 28.13 16.19 1.86
CA THR A 242 27.98 15.71 3.24
C THR A 242 28.60 14.34 3.48
N GLY A 243 28.78 13.53 2.44
CA GLY A 243 29.18 12.14 2.55
C GLY A 243 28.04 11.19 2.92
N ASP A 244 26.79 11.67 2.96
CA ASP A 244 25.63 10.82 3.26
C ASP A 244 25.37 9.81 2.14
N LEU A 245 25.15 8.55 2.52
CA LEU A 245 24.76 7.48 1.59
C LEU A 245 23.24 7.42 1.44
N TRP A 246 22.75 7.66 0.23
CA TRP A 246 21.34 7.53 -0.13
C TRP A 246 21.11 6.24 -0.90
N VAL A 247 20.01 5.53 -0.61
CA VAL A 247 19.65 4.26 -1.26
C VAL A 247 18.16 4.26 -1.59
N GLY A 248 17.81 3.97 -2.84
CA GLY A 248 16.44 3.61 -3.22
C GLY A 248 16.22 2.11 -3.05
N ASP A 249 15.19 1.72 -2.32
CA ASP A 249 14.82 0.32 -2.06
C ASP A 249 13.41 0.02 -2.59
N VAL A 250 13.33 -0.95 -3.51
CA VAL A 250 12.07 -1.29 -4.18
C VAL A 250 11.19 -2.16 -3.29
N GLY A 251 10.00 -1.65 -3.03
CA GLY A 251 8.95 -2.25 -2.20
C GLY A 251 8.42 -3.59 -2.68
N TRP A 252 7.62 -4.24 -1.83
CA TRP A 252 6.91 -5.45 -2.23
C TRP A 252 5.50 -5.13 -2.76
N GLU A 253 4.58 -4.67 -1.92
CA GLU A 253 3.16 -4.45 -2.28
C GLU A 253 2.60 -3.12 -1.77
N ALA A 254 3.28 -2.44 -0.85
CA ALA A 254 2.70 -1.30 -0.16
C ALA A 254 3.51 -0.01 -0.31
N PHE A 255 4.85 -0.07 -0.23
CA PHE A 255 5.67 1.13 -0.19
C PHE A 255 6.98 1.01 -0.95
N GLU A 256 7.26 2.05 -1.74
CA GLU A 256 8.59 2.35 -2.25
C GLU A 256 9.36 3.22 -1.24
N MET A 257 10.66 2.94 -1.05
CA MET A 257 11.43 3.54 0.05
C MET A 257 12.72 4.21 -0.41
N VAL A 258 13.07 5.31 0.23
CA VAL A 258 14.40 5.94 0.15
C VAL A 258 14.97 6.01 1.56
N HIS A 259 16.21 5.54 1.69
CA HIS A 259 16.94 5.50 2.95
C HIS A 259 18.21 6.36 2.90
N ARG A 260 18.52 7.04 4.00
CA ARG A 260 19.85 7.56 4.31
C ARG A 260 20.55 6.58 5.25
N VAL A 261 21.48 5.81 4.68
CA VAL A 261 22.07 4.64 5.33
C VAL A 261 23.26 5.04 6.19
N LYS A 262 23.22 4.63 7.47
CA LYS A 262 24.28 4.81 8.46
C LYS A 262 24.91 3.46 8.86
N PRO A 263 26.11 3.43 9.46
CA PRO A 263 26.67 2.19 10.00
C PRO A 263 25.71 1.53 10.99
N GLY A 264 25.39 0.26 10.77
CA GLY A 264 24.55 -0.55 11.65
C GLY A 264 23.05 -0.37 11.45
N SER A 265 22.62 0.36 10.42
CA SER A 265 21.19 0.59 10.14
C SER A 265 20.46 -0.73 9.87
N ASN A 266 19.30 -0.89 10.51
CA ASN A 266 18.32 -1.93 10.20
C ASN A 266 17.13 -1.27 9.50
N LEU A 267 16.98 -1.51 8.20
CA LEU A 267 16.02 -0.82 7.34
C LEU A 267 14.65 -1.52 7.29
N GLY A 268 14.46 -2.54 8.13
CA GLY A 268 13.15 -3.06 8.51
C GLY A 268 12.69 -4.29 7.75
N TRP A 269 13.11 -4.50 6.50
CA TRP A 269 12.73 -5.69 5.74
C TRP A 269 13.17 -6.96 6.48
N SER A 270 12.41 -8.03 6.54
CA SER A 270 11.04 -8.22 6.06
C SER A 270 9.99 -8.16 7.19
N ILE A 271 10.37 -7.61 8.36
CA ILE A 271 9.43 -7.29 9.45
C ILE A 271 8.53 -6.12 9.03
N LYS A 272 9.14 -5.10 8.43
CA LYS A 272 8.49 -3.87 7.97
C LYS A 272 8.74 -3.64 6.46
N GLU A 273 7.78 -2.97 5.84
CA GLU A 273 7.90 -2.33 4.53
C GLU A 273 7.43 -0.88 4.70
N GLY A 274 8.38 0.06 4.73
CA GLY A 274 8.12 1.41 5.21
C GLY A 274 7.43 1.42 6.59
N PRO A 275 6.29 2.12 6.75
CA PRO A 275 5.54 2.12 8.01
C PRO A 275 4.72 0.84 8.24
N GLY A 276 4.52 0.00 7.21
CA GLY A 276 3.65 -1.18 7.26
C GLY A 276 4.30 -2.44 7.82
N ASP A 277 3.51 -3.29 8.49
CA ASP A 277 3.93 -4.63 8.90
C ASP A 277 3.83 -5.64 7.75
N VAL A 278 4.86 -6.48 7.61
CA VAL A 278 4.93 -7.58 6.64
C VAL A 278 4.97 -8.92 7.37
N MET A 279 6.07 -9.22 8.07
CA MET A 279 6.23 -10.43 8.91
C MET A 279 6.68 -10.05 10.34
N PRO A 280 5.78 -9.45 11.15
CA PRO A 280 6.11 -8.94 12.49
C PRO A 280 6.57 -10.01 13.48
N GLU A 281 6.33 -11.29 13.19
CA GLU A 281 6.72 -12.44 13.99
C GLU A 281 8.19 -12.88 13.78
N LEU A 282 8.88 -12.37 12.75
CA LEU A 282 10.29 -12.69 12.54
C LEU A 282 11.16 -12.16 13.67
N GLN A 283 12.23 -12.90 13.97
CA GLN A 283 13.22 -12.43 14.92
C GLN A 283 13.92 -11.18 14.36
N ARG A 284 13.81 -10.07 15.09
CA ARG A 284 14.50 -8.83 14.74
C ARG A 284 16.01 -9.00 14.86
N GLY A 285 16.74 -8.38 13.94
CA GLY A 285 18.20 -8.30 13.99
C GLY A 285 18.70 -7.46 15.19
N PRO A 286 20.03 -7.32 15.34
CA PRO A 286 20.64 -6.76 16.56
C PRO A 286 20.38 -5.27 16.80
N THR A 287 20.02 -4.49 15.78
CA THR A 287 19.78 -3.04 15.93
C THR A 287 18.30 -2.68 15.74
N PRO A 288 17.84 -1.55 16.33
CA PRO A 288 16.47 -1.06 16.15
C PRO A 288 16.14 -0.78 14.68
N ILE A 289 14.90 -1.06 14.27
CA ILE A 289 14.42 -0.77 12.92
C ILE A 289 14.31 0.76 12.75
N GLN A 290 14.96 1.28 11.73
CA GLN A 290 14.88 2.67 11.29
C GLN A 290 13.76 2.83 10.26
N GLN A 291 13.00 3.92 10.37
CA GLN A 291 12.02 4.30 9.35
C GLN A 291 12.74 4.89 8.12
N PRO A 292 12.26 4.63 6.89
CA PRO A 292 12.78 5.30 5.72
C PRO A 292 12.59 6.81 5.80
N GLU A 293 13.55 7.56 5.27
CA GLU A 293 13.47 9.00 5.08
C GLU A 293 12.29 9.37 4.18
N ILE A 294 11.99 8.55 3.17
CA ILE A 294 10.81 8.69 2.31
C ILE A 294 10.16 7.33 2.13
N ALA A 295 8.86 7.23 2.42
CA ALA A 295 8.01 6.11 2.06
C ALA A 295 6.87 6.60 1.16
N LEU A 296 6.85 6.18 -0.09
CA LEU A 296 5.77 6.46 -1.04
C LEU A 296 4.87 5.24 -1.14
N THR A 297 3.55 5.43 -1.04
CA THR A 297 2.62 4.32 -1.23
C THR A 297 2.70 3.80 -2.67
N HIS A 298 2.28 2.55 -2.89
CA HIS A 298 2.19 1.99 -4.24
C HIS A 298 1.15 2.68 -5.15
N ALA A 299 0.35 3.59 -4.60
CA ALA A 299 -0.51 4.49 -5.37
C ALA A 299 0.29 5.66 -5.98
N ASP A 300 1.44 6.00 -5.41
CA ASP A 300 2.25 7.15 -5.81
C ASP A 300 3.53 6.78 -6.57
N ALA A 301 4.12 5.63 -6.27
CA ALA A 301 5.32 5.04 -6.88
C ALA A 301 5.15 3.50 -6.94
N ALA A 302 5.97 2.75 -7.68
CA ALA A 302 5.88 1.27 -7.69
C ALA A 302 7.20 0.54 -8.04
N SER A 303 8.26 1.30 -8.34
CA SER A 303 9.62 0.84 -8.51
C SER A 303 10.57 2.04 -8.42
N VAL A 304 10.89 2.46 -7.19
CA VAL A 304 11.76 3.61 -6.97
C VAL A 304 13.17 3.30 -7.46
N THR A 305 13.73 4.21 -8.24
CA THR A 305 15.07 4.03 -8.79
C THR A 305 16.15 4.36 -7.77
N GLY A 306 15.88 5.29 -6.84
CA GLY A 306 16.90 6.05 -6.13
C GLY A 306 17.20 7.37 -6.86
N GLY A 307 18.22 8.09 -6.43
CA GLY A 307 18.44 9.46 -6.84
C GLY A 307 19.78 10.04 -6.40
N VAL A 308 19.91 11.35 -6.51
CA VAL A 308 21.11 12.13 -6.15
C VAL A 308 20.70 13.45 -5.51
N VAL A 309 21.56 14.01 -4.64
CA VAL A 309 21.37 15.38 -4.14
C VAL A 309 21.80 16.37 -5.22
N TYR A 310 20.93 17.31 -5.60
CA TYR A 310 21.26 18.29 -6.63
C TYR A 310 22.24 19.33 -6.10
N ARG A 311 23.42 19.40 -6.73
CA ARG A 311 24.50 20.35 -6.40
C ARG A 311 24.82 21.31 -7.55
N GLY A 312 24.00 21.28 -8.61
CA GLY A 312 24.09 22.15 -9.78
C GLY A 312 23.76 23.61 -9.49
N ARG A 313 23.89 24.46 -10.52
CA ARG A 313 23.65 25.90 -10.43
C ARG A 313 22.55 26.39 -11.36
N LYS A 314 22.15 25.61 -12.38
CA LYS A 314 21.10 26.00 -13.34
C LYS A 314 19.72 26.09 -12.69
N HIS A 315 19.40 25.17 -11.79
CA HIS A 315 18.09 25.03 -11.14
C HIS A 315 18.18 25.40 -9.66
N THR A 316 18.24 26.70 -9.37
CA THR A 316 18.57 27.23 -8.04
C THR A 316 17.61 26.81 -6.91
N ASP A 317 16.34 26.56 -7.24
CA ASP A 317 15.28 26.05 -6.35
C ASP A 317 15.42 24.56 -5.99
N LEU A 318 16.31 23.82 -6.66
CA LEU A 318 16.60 22.42 -6.38
C LEU A 318 17.89 22.22 -5.58
N ILE A 319 18.69 23.26 -5.35
CA ILE A 319 20.00 23.14 -4.67
C ILE A 319 19.84 22.52 -3.29
N GLY A 320 20.54 21.41 -3.06
CA GLY A 320 20.52 20.67 -1.80
C GLY A 320 19.32 19.74 -1.61
N LYS A 321 18.36 19.71 -2.55
CA LYS A 321 17.26 18.74 -2.54
C LYS A 321 17.73 17.39 -3.07
N TYR A 322 17.24 16.32 -2.48
CA TYR A 322 17.41 14.96 -3.02
C TYR A 322 16.41 14.74 -4.15
N ILE A 323 16.92 14.50 -5.36
CA ILE A 323 16.14 14.31 -6.57
C ILE A 323 16.14 12.82 -6.92
N PHE A 324 14.95 12.24 -7.02
CA PHE A 324 14.78 10.82 -7.34
C PHE A 324 13.56 10.61 -8.23
N GLY A 325 13.46 9.41 -8.80
CA GLY A 325 12.35 9.05 -9.68
C GLY A 325 11.91 7.60 -9.52
N ASP A 326 10.77 7.31 -10.13
CA ASP A 326 10.13 6.00 -10.11
C ASP A 326 9.99 5.47 -11.54
N TRP A 327 10.41 4.22 -11.74
CA TRP A 327 10.53 3.62 -13.07
C TRP A 327 9.16 3.29 -13.68
N ILE A 328 8.15 2.89 -12.87
CA ILE A 328 6.82 2.50 -13.35
C ILE A 328 5.95 3.72 -13.64
N THR A 329 5.86 4.65 -12.69
CA THR A 329 4.99 5.82 -12.73
C THR A 329 5.61 6.98 -13.51
N ARG A 330 6.94 6.97 -13.73
CA ARG A 330 7.70 8.01 -14.45
C ARG A 330 7.57 9.40 -13.80
N ARG A 331 7.28 9.40 -12.50
CA ARG A 331 7.23 10.58 -11.65
C ARG A 331 8.61 10.83 -11.05
N TYR A 332 8.89 12.11 -10.81
CA TYR A 332 10.14 12.61 -10.26
C TYR A 332 9.82 13.54 -9.11
N TRP A 333 10.59 13.42 -8.03
CA TRP A 333 10.39 14.22 -6.83
C TRP A 333 11.67 14.94 -6.41
N ALA A 334 11.48 16.06 -5.70
CA ALA A 334 12.52 16.75 -4.97
C ALA A 334 12.15 16.77 -3.48
N ALA A 335 13.03 16.21 -2.65
CA ALA A 335 12.86 16.18 -1.20
C ALA A 335 13.85 17.12 -0.51
N SER A 336 13.36 17.91 0.44
CA SER A 336 14.18 18.73 1.34
C SER A 336 14.16 18.12 2.72
N PHE A 337 15.28 18.25 3.42
CA PHE A 337 15.47 17.68 4.76
C PHE A 337 15.99 18.72 5.72
N ASP A 338 15.52 18.65 6.96
CA ASP A 338 16.19 19.19 8.14
C ASP A 338 16.70 17.99 8.94
N GLU A 339 18.02 17.79 8.97
CA GLU A 339 18.66 16.55 9.40
C GLU A 339 18.06 15.30 8.70
N SER A 340 17.32 14.46 9.43
CA SER A 340 16.61 13.27 8.91
C SER A 340 15.13 13.52 8.60
N LYS A 341 14.57 14.68 8.98
CA LYS A 341 13.14 14.97 8.82
C LYS A 341 12.87 15.59 7.45
N VAL A 342 11.96 14.98 6.69
CA VAL A 342 11.46 15.58 5.44
C VAL A 342 10.70 16.86 5.76
N THR A 343 11.17 17.99 5.22
CA THR A 343 10.50 19.29 5.35
C THR A 343 9.64 19.62 4.12
N SER A 344 9.98 19.06 2.96
CA SER A 344 9.17 19.13 1.75
C SER A 344 9.39 17.91 0.86
N LEU A 345 8.35 17.46 0.18
CA LEU A 345 8.42 16.44 -0.87
C LEU A 345 7.53 16.89 -2.02
N GLU A 346 8.15 17.32 -3.11
CA GLU A 346 7.47 17.95 -4.25
C GLU A 346 7.60 17.07 -5.49
N GLU A 347 6.49 16.73 -6.16
CA GLU A 347 6.57 16.20 -7.52
C GLU A 347 7.04 17.32 -8.46
N ILE A 348 8.20 17.14 -9.07
CA ILE A 348 8.82 18.14 -9.94
C ILE A 348 8.58 17.86 -11.42
N ALA A 349 8.38 16.60 -11.82
CA ALA A 349 8.10 16.21 -13.20
C ALA A 349 7.33 14.88 -13.27
N THR A 350 6.51 14.74 -14.31
CA THR A 350 5.92 13.47 -14.76
C THR A 350 6.08 13.41 -16.27
N THR A 351 6.73 12.38 -16.80
CA THR A 351 7.16 12.33 -18.22
C THR A 351 7.00 10.94 -18.84
N GLU A 352 7.32 10.79 -20.12
CA GLU A 352 7.38 9.47 -20.79
C GLU A 352 8.69 8.71 -20.50
N VAL A 353 9.69 9.38 -19.93
CA VAL A 353 11.04 8.84 -19.67
C VAL A 353 11.02 7.96 -18.42
N LYS A 354 11.49 6.72 -18.57
CA LYS A 354 11.67 5.75 -17.47
C LYS A 354 13.03 5.87 -16.80
N PRO A 355 13.15 6.51 -15.62
CA PRO A 355 14.45 6.67 -14.98
C PRO A 355 14.98 5.31 -14.52
N ILE A 356 16.25 5.00 -14.82
CA ILE A 356 16.93 3.79 -14.32
C ILE A 356 18.21 4.12 -13.55
N CYS A 357 18.77 5.30 -13.80
CA CYS A 357 19.98 5.80 -13.15
C CYS A 357 19.97 7.33 -13.23
N PHE A 358 20.47 7.96 -12.18
CA PHE A 358 20.77 9.39 -12.11
C PHE A 358 22.28 9.56 -12.03
N ALA A 359 22.82 10.52 -12.77
CA ALA A 359 24.23 10.89 -12.72
C ALA A 359 24.38 12.41 -12.66
N THR A 360 25.55 12.88 -12.25
CA THR A 360 25.87 14.32 -12.22
C THR A 360 27.12 14.63 -13.04
N ASP A 361 27.13 15.79 -13.69
CA ASP A 361 28.30 16.32 -14.37
C ASP A 361 29.31 16.96 -13.39
N ARG A 362 30.26 17.75 -13.91
CA ARG A 362 31.25 18.48 -13.08
C ARG A 362 30.68 19.63 -12.29
N ASP A 363 29.62 20.23 -12.80
CA ASP A 363 28.98 21.39 -12.19
C ASP A 363 27.87 20.98 -11.22
N GLY A 364 27.54 19.68 -11.15
CA GLY A 364 26.51 19.12 -10.29
C GLY A 364 25.14 19.06 -10.96
N GLU A 365 25.06 19.27 -12.28
CA GLU A 365 23.82 19.16 -13.05
C GLU A 365 23.43 17.70 -13.23
N ILE A 366 22.13 17.42 -13.13
CA ILE A 366 21.60 16.06 -13.16
C ILE A 366 21.30 15.60 -14.59
N TYR A 367 21.71 14.37 -14.86
CA TYR A 367 21.36 13.59 -16.03
C TYR A 367 20.57 12.35 -15.60
N VAL A 368 19.54 12.03 -16.38
CA VAL A 368 18.68 10.86 -16.18
C VAL A 368 18.90 9.90 -17.34
N LEU A 369 19.29 8.67 -17.03
CA LEU A 369 19.35 7.59 -18.01
C LEU A 369 17.99 6.91 -18.09
N GLU A 370 17.51 6.69 -19.30
CA GLU A 370 16.28 5.97 -19.56
C GLU A 370 16.52 4.47 -19.75
N PHE A 371 15.64 3.60 -19.23
CA PHE A 371 15.69 2.17 -19.56
C PHE A 371 14.62 1.77 -20.58
N ILE A 372 15.07 1.18 -21.69
CA ILE A 372 14.21 0.49 -22.67
C ILE A 372 14.86 -0.85 -23.04
N GLN A 373 14.11 -1.94 -22.84
CA GLN A 373 14.59 -3.31 -23.06
C GLN A 373 14.59 -3.75 -24.55
N SER A 374 13.88 -3.02 -25.43
CA SER A 374 13.71 -3.35 -26.86
C SER A 374 14.71 -2.61 -27.76
N ASP A 375 14.67 -2.87 -29.08
CA ASP A 375 15.46 -2.15 -30.10
C ASP A 375 15.10 -0.65 -30.27
N GLN A 376 14.28 -0.09 -29.37
CA GLN A 376 14.01 1.33 -29.30
C GLN A 376 15.16 2.09 -28.63
N GLN A 377 15.28 3.37 -28.97
CA GLN A 377 16.43 4.20 -28.61
C GLN A 377 16.28 4.80 -27.21
N ALA A 378 16.77 4.09 -26.18
CA ALA A 378 16.90 4.69 -24.85
C ALA A 378 17.84 5.91 -24.91
N GLY A 379 17.45 6.99 -24.23
CA GLY A 379 18.20 8.24 -24.20
C GLY A 379 18.80 8.61 -22.85
N ILE A 380 19.55 9.70 -22.86
CA ILE A 380 19.97 10.41 -21.66
C ILE A 380 19.30 11.78 -21.70
N TYR A 381 18.75 12.19 -20.57
CA TYR A 381 17.92 13.37 -20.44
C TYR A 381 18.44 14.29 -19.34
N ARG A 382 18.03 15.56 -19.38
CA ARG A 382 18.27 16.56 -18.33
C ARG A 382 16.98 17.26 -17.95
N LEU A 383 16.95 17.80 -16.74
CA LEU A 383 15.82 18.60 -16.26
C LEU A 383 15.72 19.92 -17.04
N LYS A 384 14.50 20.25 -17.47
CA LYS A 384 14.13 21.50 -18.15
C LYS A 384 12.92 22.09 -17.46
N ARG A 385 12.85 23.42 -17.34
CA ARG A 385 11.60 24.08 -16.91
C ARG A 385 10.44 23.74 -17.82
N ASN A 386 9.27 23.51 -17.22
CA ASN A 386 8.05 23.21 -17.95
C ASN A 386 7.38 24.51 -18.43
N PRO A 387 7.39 24.82 -19.73
CA PRO A 387 6.80 26.06 -20.25
C PRO A 387 5.27 26.11 -20.06
N ILE A 388 4.61 24.96 -19.90
CA ILE A 388 3.18 24.91 -19.59
C ILE A 388 2.95 25.38 -18.16
N ALA A 389 3.77 24.94 -17.20
CA ALA A 389 3.68 25.38 -15.81
C ALA A 389 3.94 26.89 -15.66
N GLU A 390 4.88 27.44 -16.44
CA GLU A 390 5.19 28.87 -16.45
C GLU A 390 4.06 29.74 -17.01
N LYS A 391 3.30 29.21 -17.98
CA LYS A 391 2.15 29.90 -18.59
C LYS A 391 0.85 29.69 -17.83
N TYR A 392 0.82 28.72 -16.91
CA TYR A 392 -0.39 28.34 -16.20
C TYR A 392 -0.85 29.46 -15.26
N SER A 393 -2.00 30.07 -15.56
CA SER A 393 -2.64 31.04 -14.68
C SER A 393 -3.71 30.35 -13.81
N ALA A 394 -3.76 30.71 -12.52
CA ALA A 394 -4.78 30.20 -11.61
C ALA A 394 -6.17 30.68 -12.08
N GLY A 395 -6.90 29.83 -12.79
CA GLY A 395 -8.20 30.15 -13.39
C GLY A 395 -8.55 29.33 -14.65
N GLU A 396 -7.57 28.69 -15.28
CA GLU A 396 -7.79 27.94 -16.53
C GLU A 396 -8.28 26.48 -16.33
N PHE A 397 -8.09 25.90 -15.14
CA PHE A 397 -8.52 24.52 -14.88
C PHE A 397 -9.99 24.45 -14.43
N PRO A 398 -10.80 23.49 -14.94
CA PRO A 398 -12.19 23.30 -14.54
C PRO A 398 -12.35 23.12 -13.02
N SER A 399 -12.83 24.17 -12.35
CA SER A 399 -13.19 24.12 -10.92
C SER A 399 -14.62 23.67 -10.70
N ARG A 400 -15.43 23.68 -11.76
CA ARG A 400 -16.82 23.21 -11.81
C ARG A 400 -16.99 22.13 -12.87
N LEU A 401 -17.92 21.21 -12.64
CA LEU A 401 -18.21 20.14 -13.59
C LEU A 401 -18.74 20.69 -14.92
N SER A 402 -19.52 21.77 -14.89
CA SER A 402 -19.96 22.51 -16.08
C SER A 402 -18.83 23.03 -16.98
N GLN A 403 -17.63 23.22 -16.44
CA GLN A 403 -16.47 23.70 -17.20
C GLN A 403 -15.70 22.56 -17.90
N THR A 404 -16.06 21.30 -17.65
CA THR A 404 -15.34 20.13 -18.17
C THR A 404 -15.72 19.75 -19.61
N GLY A 405 -16.89 20.18 -20.07
CA GLY A 405 -17.43 19.82 -21.38
C GLY A 405 -17.98 18.40 -21.50
N ILE A 406 -18.06 17.62 -20.41
CA ILE A 406 -18.61 16.26 -20.42
C ILE A 406 -20.13 16.25 -20.61
N PHE A 407 -20.82 17.26 -20.06
CA PHE A 407 -22.27 17.36 -20.10
C PHE A 407 -22.70 18.65 -20.78
N LYS A 408 -23.65 18.52 -21.70
CA LYS A 408 -24.38 19.66 -22.28
C LYS A 408 -25.33 20.28 -21.25
N SER A 409 -26.00 19.44 -20.46
CA SER A 409 -26.74 19.85 -19.26
C SER A 409 -26.21 19.06 -18.07
N VAL A 410 -25.52 19.74 -17.16
CA VAL A 410 -24.95 19.12 -15.95
C VAL A 410 -26.07 18.66 -15.03
N SER A 411 -27.06 19.51 -14.73
CA SER A 411 -28.15 19.18 -13.80
C SER A 411 -28.93 17.93 -14.19
N ASP A 412 -29.16 17.75 -15.50
CA ASP A 412 -29.91 16.61 -16.05
C ASP A 412 -29.00 15.42 -16.43
N LEU A 413 -27.67 15.59 -16.31
CA LEU A 413 -26.65 14.67 -16.82
C LEU A 413 -26.87 14.32 -18.31
N ILE A 414 -27.26 15.31 -19.11
CA ILE A 414 -27.37 15.12 -20.57
C ILE A 414 -25.97 15.17 -21.15
N PRO A 415 -25.45 14.07 -21.72
CA PRO A 415 -24.09 14.02 -22.25
C PRO A 415 -23.91 15.01 -23.40
N GLU A 416 -22.72 15.59 -23.53
CA GLU A 416 -22.36 16.35 -24.74
C GLU A 416 -22.14 15.41 -25.94
N ALA A 417 -22.19 15.95 -27.16
CA ALA A 417 -21.87 15.20 -28.36
C ALA A 417 -20.45 14.56 -28.27
N GLY A 418 -20.37 13.25 -28.52
CA GLY A 418 -19.14 12.47 -28.35
C GLY A 418 -18.96 11.85 -26.96
N VAL A 419 -19.93 12.06 -26.05
CA VAL A 419 -20.00 11.41 -24.74
C VAL A 419 -21.11 10.35 -24.75
N TYR A 420 -20.78 9.14 -24.31
CA TYR A 420 -21.63 7.96 -24.38
C TYR A 420 -21.92 7.44 -22.97
N GLU A 421 -23.20 7.29 -22.62
CA GLU A 421 -23.59 6.61 -21.38
C GLU A 421 -23.38 5.09 -21.52
N TYR A 422 -22.96 4.44 -20.44
CA TYR A 422 -22.85 2.98 -20.37
C TYR A 422 -23.21 2.45 -18.99
N ALA A 423 -23.51 1.15 -18.91
CA ALA A 423 -23.88 0.45 -17.69
C ALA A 423 -23.03 -0.82 -17.51
N LEU A 424 -22.81 -1.18 -16.25
CA LEU A 424 -22.04 -2.36 -15.85
C LEU A 424 -22.98 -3.44 -15.31
N GLN A 425 -22.65 -4.72 -15.53
CA GLN A 425 -23.42 -5.84 -14.97
C GLN A 425 -23.21 -6.01 -13.45
N SER A 426 -22.03 -5.64 -12.94
CA SER A 426 -21.70 -5.63 -11.51
C SER A 426 -20.82 -4.43 -11.22
N THR A 427 -21.15 -3.73 -10.12
CA THR A 427 -20.50 -2.49 -9.69
C THR A 427 -19.93 -2.66 -8.29
N MET A 428 -18.92 -1.86 -7.96
CA MET A 428 -18.42 -1.76 -6.59
C MET A 428 -19.48 -1.19 -5.65
N TRP A 429 -19.59 -1.75 -4.44
CA TRP A 429 -20.45 -1.26 -3.38
C TRP A 429 -19.98 0.10 -2.85
N MET A 430 -20.91 1.04 -2.65
CA MET A 430 -20.65 2.41 -2.19
C MET A 430 -21.79 2.91 -1.29
N ASP A 431 -22.00 2.26 -0.14
CA ASP A 431 -22.94 2.69 0.90
C ASP A 431 -24.38 2.95 0.40
N GLY A 432 -24.84 2.11 -0.55
CA GLY A 432 -26.16 2.24 -1.17
C GLY A 432 -26.25 3.26 -2.31
N ALA A 433 -25.16 3.96 -2.63
CA ALA A 433 -25.13 4.84 -3.80
C ALA A 433 -25.11 4.04 -5.12
N THR A 434 -25.82 4.55 -6.12
CA THR A 434 -25.90 3.95 -7.46
C THR A 434 -25.12 4.78 -8.47
N PRO A 435 -24.21 4.17 -9.25
CA PRO A 435 -23.41 4.90 -10.24
C PRO A 435 -24.11 5.00 -11.60
N ARG A 436 -23.95 6.14 -12.28
CA ARG A 436 -24.16 6.31 -13.73
C ARG A 436 -22.83 6.58 -14.41
N PHE A 437 -22.52 5.88 -15.50
CA PHE A 437 -21.22 5.98 -16.16
C PHE A 437 -21.32 6.63 -17.54
N HIS A 438 -20.31 7.43 -17.87
CA HIS A 438 -20.17 8.07 -19.17
C HIS A 438 -18.74 7.93 -19.67
N LEU A 439 -18.60 7.81 -20.98
CA LEU A 439 -17.33 7.70 -21.68
C LEU A 439 -17.26 8.82 -22.72
N ALA A 440 -16.27 9.70 -22.59
CA ALA A 440 -15.90 10.64 -23.63
C ALA A 440 -14.67 10.13 -24.37
N ILE A 441 -14.77 9.98 -25.69
CA ILE A 441 -13.65 9.64 -26.56
C ILE A 441 -13.39 10.82 -27.51
N PRO A 442 -12.11 11.23 -27.72
CA PRO A 442 -11.77 12.25 -28.71
C PRO A 442 -12.32 11.90 -30.10
N SER A 443 -12.72 12.89 -30.89
CA SER A 443 -13.45 12.69 -32.16
C SER A 443 -12.75 11.84 -33.22
N THR A 444 -11.43 11.63 -33.09
CA THR A 444 -10.62 10.80 -33.99
C THR A 444 -10.19 9.46 -33.37
N GLY A 445 -10.54 9.21 -32.12
CA GLY A 445 -10.13 8.02 -31.37
C GLY A 445 -11.19 6.92 -31.35
N VAL A 446 -10.76 5.68 -31.13
CA VAL A 446 -11.61 4.52 -30.84
C VAL A 446 -10.92 3.71 -29.75
N ALA A 447 -11.68 3.20 -28.77
CA ALA A 447 -11.13 2.26 -27.80
C ALA A 447 -11.00 0.87 -28.42
N THR A 448 -9.84 0.23 -28.23
CA THR A 448 -9.58 -1.13 -28.72
C THR A 448 -9.70 -2.13 -27.58
N LEU A 449 -10.51 -3.16 -27.78
CA LEU A 449 -10.70 -4.27 -26.85
C LEU A 449 -10.02 -5.53 -27.38
N TYR A 450 -9.38 -6.27 -26.50
CA TYR A 450 -8.64 -7.49 -26.81
C TYR A 450 -9.20 -8.67 -26.02
N GLN A 451 -9.29 -9.84 -26.68
CA GLN A 451 -9.77 -11.07 -26.01
C GLN A 451 -8.75 -11.61 -25.02
N SER A 452 -7.48 -11.52 -25.40
CA SER A 452 -6.34 -11.77 -24.51
C SER A 452 -5.71 -10.43 -24.16
N GLY A 453 -5.34 -10.24 -22.90
CA GLY A 453 -4.65 -9.03 -22.48
C GLY A 453 -3.46 -8.76 -23.40
N GLN A 454 -3.27 -7.52 -23.80
CA GLN A 454 -2.12 -7.09 -24.57
C GLN A 454 -1.15 -6.36 -23.66
N LYS A 455 0.13 -6.54 -23.95
CA LYS A 455 1.18 -5.78 -23.30
C LYS A 455 0.96 -4.29 -23.58
N THR A 456 0.58 -3.53 -22.56
CA THR A 456 0.44 -2.07 -22.66
C THR A 456 1.80 -1.42 -22.55
N PHE A 457 2.59 -1.86 -21.58
CA PHE A 457 3.91 -1.35 -21.30
C PHE A 457 4.69 -2.39 -20.48
N ASP A 458 5.95 -2.67 -20.83
CA ASP A 458 6.82 -3.63 -20.13
C ASP A 458 6.20 -5.02 -19.90
N TRP A 459 5.69 -5.34 -18.72
CA TRP A 459 5.00 -6.62 -18.46
C TRP A 459 3.54 -6.41 -18.08
N PHE A 460 3.06 -5.16 -18.08
CA PHE A 460 1.67 -4.84 -17.80
C PHE A 460 0.78 -5.26 -18.95
N MET A 461 -0.34 -5.86 -18.60
CA MET A 461 -1.29 -6.40 -19.54
C MET A 461 -2.62 -5.69 -19.35
N SER A 462 -3.20 -5.15 -20.43
CA SER A 462 -4.57 -4.63 -20.43
C SER A 462 -5.37 -5.27 -21.54
N LYS A 463 -6.65 -5.53 -21.27
CA LYS A 463 -7.61 -5.93 -22.31
C LYS A 463 -8.18 -4.74 -23.07
N VAL A 464 -7.94 -3.50 -22.63
CA VAL A 464 -8.47 -2.29 -23.25
C VAL A 464 -7.36 -1.27 -23.48
N GLN A 465 -7.32 -0.69 -24.66
CA GLN A 465 -6.49 0.47 -24.97
C GLN A 465 -7.38 1.65 -25.35
N PHE A 466 -7.17 2.77 -24.68
CA PHE A 466 -7.89 4.01 -24.94
C PHE A 466 -7.05 4.97 -25.77
N PRO A 467 -7.67 5.80 -26.62
CA PRO A 467 -6.98 6.93 -27.23
C PRO A 467 -6.70 7.99 -26.17
N ARG A 468 -5.52 8.65 -26.25
CA ARG A 468 -5.16 9.79 -25.39
C ARG A 468 -6.25 10.87 -25.44
N GLY A 469 -6.63 11.41 -24.29
CA GLY A 469 -7.72 12.37 -24.11
C GLY A 469 -9.06 11.71 -23.75
N THR A 470 -9.11 10.38 -23.59
CA THR A 470 -10.32 9.69 -23.13
C THR A 470 -10.66 10.10 -21.69
N VAL A 471 -11.94 10.32 -21.41
CA VAL A 471 -12.44 10.57 -20.05
C VAL A 471 -13.51 9.53 -19.69
N LEU A 472 -13.31 8.84 -18.57
CA LEU A 472 -14.34 8.05 -17.91
C LEU A 472 -14.94 8.90 -16.79
N ALA A 473 -16.27 9.07 -16.80
CA ALA A 473 -16.99 9.80 -15.77
C ALA A 473 -17.98 8.88 -15.05
N LYS A 474 -18.02 8.95 -13.73
CA LYS A 474 -18.91 8.16 -12.88
C LYS A 474 -19.61 9.08 -11.89
N THR A 475 -20.94 9.16 -11.96
CA THR A 475 -21.75 9.98 -11.05
C THR A 475 -22.54 9.10 -10.08
N TYR A 476 -22.29 9.28 -8.79
CA TYR A 476 -22.98 8.56 -7.71
C TYR A 476 -24.27 9.27 -7.31
N HIS A 477 -25.33 8.48 -7.19
CA HIS A 477 -26.63 8.90 -6.72
C HIS A 477 -26.96 8.19 -5.42
N LEU A 478 -27.18 8.96 -4.35
CA LEU A 478 -27.67 8.46 -3.07
C LEU A 478 -29.10 8.96 -2.89
N ASP A 479 -30.05 8.06 -2.65
CA ASP A 479 -31.47 8.41 -2.52
C ASP A 479 -32.05 9.20 -3.72
N ASN A 480 -31.56 8.91 -4.92
CA ASN A 480 -31.82 9.62 -6.19
C ASN A 480 -31.27 11.06 -6.27
N ARG A 481 -30.41 11.49 -5.33
CA ARG A 481 -29.70 12.77 -5.41
C ARG A 481 -28.27 12.56 -5.89
N LYS A 482 -27.81 13.42 -6.80
CA LYS A 482 -26.40 13.43 -7.23
C LYS A 482 -25.53 13.93 -6.07
N ILE A 483 -24.52 13.17 -5.69
CA ILE A 483 -23.64 13.52 -4.56
C ILE A 483 -22.18 13.70 -4.97
N GLU A 484 -21.72 12.92 -5.95
CA GLU A 484 -20.33 12.91 -6.39
C GLU A 484 -20.23 12.58 -7.89
N THR A 485 -19.34 13.25 -8.61
CA THR A 485 -18.87 12.82 -9.93
C THR A 485 -17.36 12.64 -9.91
N GLN A 486 -16.90 11.44 -10.25
CA GLN A 486 -15.48 11.12 -10.42
C GLN A 486 -15.14 11.11 -11.91
N LEU A 487 -14.05 11.76 -12.30
CA LEU A 487 -13.48 11.75 -13.65
C LEU A 487 -12.12 11.08 -13.65
N SER A 488 -11.88 10.18 -14.60
CA SER A 488 -10.57 9.60 -14.90
C SER A 488 -10.18 10.02 -16.31
N HIS A 489 -9.15 10.85 -16.43
CA HIS A 489 -8.66 11.39 -17.70
C HIS A 489 -7.37 10.67 -18.13
N TYR A 490 -7.39 10.05 -19.31
CA TYR A 490 -6.28 9.28 -19.86
C TYR A 490 -5.36 10.16 -20.71
N GLU A 491 -4.14 10.38 -20.23
CA GLU A 491 -3.12 11.20 -20.92
C GLU A 491 -2.07 10.35 -21.67
N GLY A 492 -2.08 9.04 -21.48
CA GLY A 492 -1.18 8.10 -22.16
C GLY A 492 -0.95 6.83 -21.34
N PRO A 493 -0.10 5.92 -21.81
CA PRO A 493 0.17 4.66 -21.12
C PRO A 493 0.59 4.87 -19.66
N ASN A 494 -0.21 4.36 -18.73
CA ASN A 494 -0.08 4.50 -17.26
C ASN A 494 -0.21 5.94 -16.71
N ASP A 495 -0.73 6.91 -17.46
CA ASP A 495 -1.02 8.29 -16.99
C ASP A 495 -2.54 8.53 -16.96
N TRP A 496 -3.18 8.04 -15.90
CA TRP A 496 -4.56 8.39 -15.57
C TRP A 496 -4.60 9.45 -14.48
N ARG A 497 -5.35 10.53 -14.74
CA ARG A 497 -5.55 11.64 -13.81
C ARG A 497 -6.97 11.61 -13.28
N PHE A 498 -7.09 11.56 -11.96
CA PHE A 498 -8.38 11.41 -11.28
C PHE A 498 -8.84 12.75 -10.74
N TYR A 499 -10.13 13.06 -10.85
CA TYR A 499 -10.71 14.28 -10.30
C TYR A 499 -12.07 13.99 -9.70
N THR A 500 -12.28 14.43 -8.47
CA THR A 500 -13.54 14.26 -7.75
C THR A 500 -14.28 15.58 -7.65
N TYR A 501 -15.55 15.61 -8.03
CA TYR A 501 -16.43 16.76 -7.93
C TYR A 501 -17.59 16.46 -6.96
N ARG A 502 -17.81 17.36 -6.01
CA ARG A 502 -18.91 17.30 -5.05
C ARG A 502 -20.08 18.13 -5.56
N TRP A 503 -21.26 17.52 -5.65
CA TRP A 503 -22.46 18.19 -6.13
C TRP A 503 -22.95 19.28 -5.16
N LEU A 504 -23.49 20.36 -5.72
CA LEU A 504 -24.19 21.39 -4.97
C LEU A 504 -25.51 20.83 -4.42
N PRO A 505 -26.02 21.34 -3.28
CA PRO A 505 -27.27 20.85 -2.68
C PRO A 505 -28.49 20.93 -3.61
N ASP A 506 -28.49 21.89 -4.55
CA ASP A 506 -29.54 22.12 -5.55
C ASP A 506 -29.36 21.33 -6.85
N GLU A 507 -28.31 20.51 -6.94
CA GLU A 507 -27.95 19.68 -8.09
C GLU A 507 -27.76 20.46 -9.41
N SER A 508 -27.49 21.76 -9.33
CA SER A 508 -27.27 22.62 -10.50
C SER A 508 -25.90 22.40 -11.15
N ASP A 509 -24.88 22.10 -10.35
CA ASP A 509 -23.49 21.88 -10.75
C ASP A 509 -22.73 21.12 -9.65
N ALA A 510 -21.45 20.84 -9.87
CA ALA A 510 -20.55 20.25 -8.89
C ALA A 510 -19.20 20.98 -8.83
N ILE A 511 -18.60 21.04 -7.65
CA ILE A 511 -17.33 21.75 -7.38
C ILE A 511 -16.20 20.74 -7.20
N LEU A 512 -15.04 21.04 -7.78
CA LEU A 512 -13.83 20.24 -7.63
C LEU A 512 -13.42 20.13 -6.16
N VAL A 513 -13.31 18.89 -5.68
CA VAL A 513 -12.81 18.55 -4.34
C VAL A 513 -11.29 18.76 -4.28
N PRO A 514 -10.72 19.25 -3.16
CA PRO A 514 -9.28 19.33 -2.94
C PRO A 514 -8.55 18.01 -3.25
N ALA A 515 -7.25 18.10 -3.55
CA ALA A 515 -6.46 16.93 -3.93
C ALA A 515 -6.41 15.86 -2.81
N ASP A 516 -6.40 16.30 -1.55
CA ASP A 516 -6.39 15.45 -0.35
C ASP A 516 -7.75 14.80 -0.03
N GLY A 517 -8.78 15.10 -0.81
CA GLY A 517 -10.16 14.65 -0.56
C GLY A 517 -10.91 15.55 0.42
N GLU A 518 -12.14 15.15 0.74
CA GLU A 518 -13.04 15.83 1.68
C GLU A 518 -13.99 14.79 2.28
N SER A 519 -14.54 15.02 3.46
CA SER A 519 -15.67 14.23 3.99
C SER A 519 -16.83 15.15 4.36
N THR A 520 -18.05 14.67 4.17
CA THR A 520 -19.27 15.35 4.63
C THR A 520 -20.21 14.36 5.31
N GLN A 521 -21.13 14.87 6.11
CA GLN A 521 -22.22 14.08 6.68
C GLN A 521 -23.46 14.18 5.78
N TRP A 522 -24.10 13.04 5.55
CA TRP A 522 -25.36 12.90 4.84
C TRP A 522 -26.39 12.27 5.75
N LYS A 523 -27.64 12.67 5.56
CA LYS A 523 -28.78 11.96 6.14
C LYS A 523 -29.54 11.28 5.02
N THR A 524 -29.59 9.95 5.06
CA THR A 524 -30.32 9.14 4.09
C THR A 524 -31.84 9.30 4.30
N LYS A 525 -32.64 8.91 3.31
CA LYS A 525 -34.12 9.01 3.35
C LYS A 525 -34.75 8.21 4.48
N ASP A 526 -34.14 7.10 4.88
CA ASP A 526 -34.53 6.28 6.02
C ASP A 526 -34.05 6.85 7.37
N GLY A 527 -33.38 8.01 7.36
CA GLY A 527 -33.02 8.78 8.55
C GLY A 527 -31.66 8.43 9.15
N ARG A 528 -30.84 7.62 8.49
CA ARG A 528 -29.49 7.25 8.95
C ARG A 528 -28.50 8.37 8.66
N ASP A 529 -27.56 8.56 9.59
CA ASP A 529 -26.42 9.45 9.37
C ASP A 529 -25.29 8.64 8.70
N LEU A 530 -24.86 9.09 7.52
CA LEU A 530 -23.82 8.50 6.70
C LEU A 530 -22.69 9.50 6.49
N ARG A 531 -21.47 9.13 6.86
CA ARG A 531 -20.28 9.87 6.45
C ARG A 531 -19.97 9.50 5.00
N TRP A 532 -19.98 10.49 4.11
CA TRP A 532 -19.52 10.34 2.74
C TRP A 532 -18.12 10.91 2.59
N THR A 533 -17.19 10.10 2.10
CA THR A 533 -15.79 10.49 1.89
C THR A 533 -15.52 10.60 0.40
N TYR A 534 -15.26 11.82 -0.07
CA TYR A 534 -14.84 12.12 -1.43
C TYR A 534 -13.36 11.73 -1.59
N SER A 535 -13.09 10.81 -2.51
CA SER A 535 -11.76 10.22 -2.65
C SER A 535 -10.71 11.28 -3.04
N SER A 536 -9.58 11.23 -2.34
CA SER A 536 -8.37 11.97 -2.69
C SER A 536 -7.77 11.44 -4.01
N ARG A 537 -6.86 12.21 -4.62
CA ARG A 537 -6.16 11.78 -5.84
C ARG A 537 -5.38 10.49 -5.63
N SER A 538 -4.67 10.38 -4.51
CA SER A 538 -3.92 9.17 -4.14
C SER A 538 -4.84 8.00 -3.82
N GLN A 539 -5.99 8.22 -3.17
CA GLN A 539 -6.97 7.16 -2.91
C GLN A 539 -7.53 6.55 -4.20
N CYS A 540 -7.80 7.35 -5.24
CA CYS A 540 -8.18 6.81 -6.55
C CYS A 540 -7.08 5.92 -7.14
N LYS A 541 -5.82 6.36 -7.06
CA LYS A 541 -4.66 5.59 -7.55
C LYS A 541 -4.39 4.30 -6.77
N MET A 542 -4.96 4.12 -5.56
CA MET A 542 -4.84 2.85 -4.84
C MET A 542 -5.54 1.69 -5.56
N CYS A 543 -6.61 1.98 -6.31
CA CYS A 543 -7.38 0.96 -7.04
C CYS A 543 -7.09 1.00 -8.54
N HIS A 544 -6.82 2.19 -9.09
CA HIS A 544 -6.53 2.41 -10.49
C HIS A 544 -5.01 2.40 -10.73
N THR A 545 -4.44 1.20 -10.84
CA THR A 545 -3.01 0.97 -11.07
C THR A 545 -2.78 0.23 -12.40
N PRO A 546 -1.56 0.29 -12.97
CA PRO A 546 -1.23 -0.45 -14.18
C PRO A 546 -1.45 -1.97 -14.04
N TRP A 547 -1.31 -2.52 -12.83
CA TRP A 547 -1.59 -3.93 -12.52
C TRP A 547 -3.08 -4.26 -12.60
N SER A 548 -3.96 -3.35 -12.16
CA SER A 548 -5.41 -3.50 -12.30
C SER A 548 -5.95 -3.08 -13.67
N GLY A 549 -5.06 -2.60 -14.55
CA GLY A 549 -5.38 -2.14 -15.91
C GLY A 549 -5.89 -0.69 -15.97
N ASP A 550 -5.82 0.06 -14.86
CA ASP A 550 -6.26 1.45 -14.65
C ASP A 550 -7.74 1.79 -14.94
N ALA A 551 -8.40 1.13 -15.90
CA ALA A 551 -9.78 1.39 -16.28
C ALA A 551 -10.74 0.35 -15.67
N LEU A 552 -10.91 0.44 -14.35
CA LEU A 552 -11.80 -0.44 -13.60
C LEU A 552 -13.23 -0.37 -14.16
N GLY A 553 -13.87 -1.52 -14.35
CA GLY A 553 -15.24 -1.59 -14.83
C GLY A 553 -15.40 -1.67 -16.34
N PHE A 554 -14.34 -1.49 -17.15
CA PHE A 554 -14.48 -1.38 -18.61
C PHE A 554 -14.05 -2.65 -19.38
N LEU A 555 -14.47 -3.83 -18.93
CA LEU A 555 -14.19 -5.11 -19.61
C LEU A 555 -15.40 -5.60 -20.41
N GLU A 556 -15.20 -6.44 -21.44
CA GLU A 556 -16.33 -7.08 -22.16
C GLU A 556 -17.24 -7.80 -21.18
N GLU A 557 -16.65 -8.57 -20.25
CA GLU A 557 -17.34 -9.34 -19.23
C GLU A 557 -18.19 -8.47 -18.30
N GLN A 558 -17.88 -7.17 -18.17
CA GLN A 558 -18.63 -6.21 -17.36
C GLN A 558 -19.65 -5.40 -18.17
N LEU A 559 -19.38 -5.12 -19.44
CA LEU A 559 -20.23 -4.30 -20.31
C LEU A 559 -21.32 -5.11 -21.02
N ARG A 560 -21.04 -6.38 -21.33
CA ARG A 560 -21.93 -7.25 -22.11
C ARG A 560 -22.83 -8.07 -21.20
N ALA A 561 -24.13 -7.99 -21.43
CA ALA A 561 -25.12 -8.80 -20.72
C ALA A 561 -25.16 -10.22 -21.31
N PRO A 562 -25.02 -11.29 -20.50
CA PRO A 562 -25.03 -12.66 -21.01
C PRO A 562 -26.36 -13.08 -21.67
N HIS A 563 -27.48 -12.54 -21.17
CA HIS A 563 -28.84 -12.96 -21.52
C HIS A 563 -29.71 -11.86 -22.14
N ARG A 564 -29.15 -10.68 -22.42
CA ARG A 564 -29.87 -9.55 -23.04
C ARG A 564 -29.22 -9.16 -24.36
N SER A 565 -30.03 -8.78 -25.34
CA SER A 565 -29.58 -8.31 -26.65
C SER A 565 -29.30 -6.80 -26.69
N ASN A 566 -29.90 -6.04 -25.77
CA ASN A 566 -29.66 -4.61 -25.60
C ASN A 566 -28.77 -4.39 -24.37
N ASP A 567 -27.50 -4.04 -24.61
CA ASP A 567 -26.53 -3.69 -23.58
C ASP A 567 -25.50 -2.67 -24.10
N SER A 568 -24.76 -2.07 -23.17
CA SER A 568 -23.79 -1.02 -23.48
C SER A 568 -22.64 -1.51 -24.35
N PHE A 569 -22.22 -2.76 -24.22
CA PHE A 569 -21.17 -3.32 -25.08
C PHE A 569 -21.57 -3.27 -26.56
N ARG A 570 -22.75 -3.82 -26.89
CA ARG A 570 -23.25 -3.85 -28.28
C ARG A 570 -23.53 -2.45 -28.81
N GLU A 571 -24.01 -1.54 -27.97
CA GLU A 571 -24.21 -0.14 -28.33
C GLU A 571 -22.90 0.57 -28.68
N LEU A 572 -21.86 0.43 -27.85
CA LEU A 572 -20.56 1.07 -28.08
C LEU A 572 -19.87 0.54 -29.36
N ILE A 573 -19.99 -0.76 -29.65
CA ILE A 573 -19.53 -1.35 -30.91
C ILE A 573 -20.32 -0.76 -32.11
N ALA A 574 -21.65 -0.71 -32.02
CA ALA A 574 -22.50 -0.19 -33.10
C ALA A 574 -22.22 1.29 -33.42
N ARG A 575 -21.88 2.08 -32.39
CA ARG A 575 -21.50 3.49 -32.51
C ARG A 575 -20.03 3.69 -32.95
N ARG A 576 -19.25 2.63 -33.13
CA ARG A 576 -17.80 2.66 -33.46
C ARG A 576 -16.95 3.39 -32.43
N VAL A 577 -17.35 3.29 -31.16
CA VAL A 577 -16.61 3.84 -30.00
C VAL A 577 -15.66 2.78 -29.44
N LEU A 578 -16.06 1.51 -29.56
CA LEU A 578 -15.30 0.33 -29.16
C LEU A 578 -15.13 -0.58 -30.39
N HIS A 579 -14.00 -1.28 -30.50
CA HIS A 579 -13.82 -2.34 -31.50
C HIS A 579 -12.87 -3.44 -31.04
N PHE A 580 -12.92 -4.59 -31.72
CA PHE A 580 -11.85 -5.59 -31.66
C PHE A 580 -10.92 -5.42 -32.87
N PRO A 581 -9.62 -5.75 -32.72
CA PRO A 581 -8.75 -6.06 -33.84
C PRO A 581 -9.36 -7.17 -34.72
N ALA A 582 -9.09 -7.13 -36.03
CA ALA A 582 -9.67 -8.07 -37.00
C ALA A 582 -9.34 -9.54 -36.69
N ASP A 583 -8.14 -9.79 -36.17
CA ASP A 583 -7.61 -11.10 -35.78
C ASP A 583 -8.05 -11.56 -34.38
N GLN A 584 -8.68 -10.67 -33.59
CA GLN A 584 -9.18 -10.97 -32.24
C GLN A 584 -10.70 -10.81 -32.11
N GLN A 585 -11.45 -10.95 -33.21
CA GLN A 585 -12.90 -10.90 -33.12
C GLN A 585 -13.45 -12.15 -32.39
N PRO A 586 -14.50 -11.98 -31.54
CA PRO A 586 -15.18 -13.10 -30.93
C PRO A 586 -15.73 -14.08 -31.95
N LYS A 587 -15.60 -15.39 -31.67
CA LYS A 587 -16.13 -16.43 -32.56
C LYS A 587 -17.66 -16.35 -32.59
N PRO A 588 -18.30 -16.41 -33.78
CA PRO A 588 -19.74 -16.16 -33.94
C PRO A 588 -20.70 -17.03 -33.09
N ASN A 589 -20.24 -18.16 -32.54
CA ASN A 589 -21.06 -19.13 -31.79
C ASN A 589 -20.49 -19.47 -30.41
N GLU A 590 -19.52 -18.70 -29.90
CA GLU A 590 -18.98 -18.94 -28.57
C GLU A 590 -19.97 -18.48 -27.50
N ARG A 591 -20.32 -19.38 -26.57
CA ARG A 591 -21.21 -19.04 -25.46
C ARG A 591 -20.49 -18.06 -24.53
N PHE A 592 -20.93 -16.81 -24.54
CA PHE A 592 -20.39 -15.79 -23.66
C PHE A 592 -20.84 -15.99 -22.20
N VAL A 593 -19.89 -15.99 -21.28
CA VAL A 593 -20.13 -15.98 -19.83
C VAL A 593 -19.50 -14.71 -19.28
N GLY A 594 -20.34 -13.76 -18.91
CA GLY A 594 -19.94 -12.48 -18.33
C GLY A 594 -20.39 -12.33 -16.89
N PHE A 595 -20.19 -11.13 -16.36
CA PHE A 595 -20.55 -10.77 -15.00
C PHE A 595 -22.07 -10.76 -14.86
N ALA A 596 -22.51 -10.92 -13.62
CA ALA A 596 -23.90 -10.85 -13.23
C ALA A 596 -24.06 -9.96 -12.00
N SER A 597 -25.20 -9.27 -11.94
CA SER A 597 -25.62 -8.54 -10.76
C SER A 597 -25.86 -9.51 -9.60
N ILE A 598 -25.66 -9.03 -8.36
CA ILE A 598 -25.98 -9.78 -7.13
C ILE A 598 -27.42 -10.28 -7.10
N SER A 599 -28.33 -9.54 -7.71
CA SER A 599 -29.77 -9.83 -7.77
C SER A 599 -30.22 -10.55 -9.05
N ASP A 600 -29.30 -10.95 -9.94
CA ASP A 600 -29.67 -11.67 -11.17
C ASP A 600 -30.24 -13.07 -10.85
N PRO A 601 -31.52 -13.34 -11.14
CA PRO A 601 -32.15 -14.60 -10.79
C PRO A 601 -31.75 -15.77 -11.71
N ILE A 602 -31.15 -15.48 -12.87
CA ILE A 602 -30.74 -16.49 -13.87
C ILE A 602 -29.31 -16.96 -13.58
N ALA A 603 -28.45 -16.04 -13.11
CA ALA A 603 -27.05 -16.33 -12.85
C ALA A 603 -26.84 -17.25 -11.63
N SER A 604 -25.94 -18.22 -11.78
CA SER A 604 -25.57 -19.10 -10.66
C SER A 604 -24.97 -18.30 -9.49
N VAL A 605 -25.07 -18.83 -8.27
CA VAL A 605 -24.44 -18.25 -7.08
C VAL A 605 -22.94 -18.03 -7.32
N ASN A 606 -22.24 -19.01 -7.89
CA ASN A 606 -20.83 -18.88 -8.22
C ASN A 606 -20.55 -17.72 -9.19
N GLN A 607 -21.35 -17.55 -10.24
CA GLN A 607 -21.19 -16.47 -11.21
C GLN A 607 -21.39 -15.09 -10.56
N ARG A 608 -22.44 -14.94 -9.73
CA ARG A 608 -22.72 -13.69 -9.01
C ARG A 608 -21.60 -13.37 -8.02
N SER A 609 -21.15 -14.35 -7.23
CA SER A 609 -20.08 -14.17 -6.25
C SER A 609 -18.74 -13.81 -6.88
N ARG A 610 -18.38 -14.45 -8.00
CA ARG A 610 -17.14 -14.13 -8.74
C ARG A 610 -17.21 -12.72 -9.35
N SER A 611 -18.38 -12.30 -9.84
CA SER A 611 -18.60 -10.92 -10.35
C SER A 611 -18.45 -9.88 -9.24
N TYR A 612 -19.02 -10.18 -8.07
CA TYR A 612 -18.97 -9.34 -6.88
C TYR A 612 -17.54 -9.19 -6.35
N LEU A 613 -16.82 -10.31 -6.18
CA LEU A 613 -15.43 -10.29 -5.73
C LEU A 613 -14.51 -9.57 -6.71
N HIS A 614 -14.75 -9.71 -8.02
CA HIS A 614 -13.96 -8.94 -8.99
C HIS A 614 -14.17 -7.44 -8.82
N SER A 615 -15.42 -7.01 -8.77
CA SER A 615 -15.78 -5.58 -8.73
C SER A 615 -15.38 -4.90 -7.41
N ASN A 616 -15.31 -5.65 -6.30
CA ASN A 616 -15.04 -5.11 -4.97
C ASN A 616 -13.65 -5.42 -4.41
N CYS A 617 -12.97 -6.48 -4.89
CA CYS A 617 -11.77 -7.01 -4.24
C CYS A 617 -10.59 -7.21 -5.20
N ALA A 618 -10.82 -7.55 -6.47
CA ALA A 618 -9.75 -8.04 -7.35
C ALA A 618 -8.68 -6.98 -7.71
N HIS A 619 -9.02 -5.70 -7.69
CA HIS A 619 -8.05 -4.63 -7.95
C HIS A 619 -6.93 -4.60 -6.90
N CYS A 620 -7.24 -4.94 -5.64
CA CYS A 620 -6.25 -5.10 -4.56
C CYS A 620 -5.75 -6.54 -4.40
N HIS A 621 -6.61 -7.53 -4.59
CA HIS A 621 -6.31 -8.95 -4.37
C HIS A 621 -5.98 -9.65 -5.70
N GLN A 622 -4.82 -9.29 -6.23
CA GLN A 622 -4.14 -9.88 -7.39
C GLN A 622 -2.63 -9.61 -7.25
N PHE A 623 -1.83 -10.20 -8.14
CA PHE A 623 -0.40 -9.89 -8.21
C PHE A 623 -0.14 -8.40 -8.52
N GLY A 624 0.70 -7.73 -7.72
CA GLY A 624 1.00 -6.30 -7.85
C GLY A 624 -0.15 -5.38 -7.42
N GLY A 625 -1.15 -5.93 -6.73
CA GLY A 625 -2.25 -5.16 -6.16
C GLY A 625 -1.98 -4.77 -4.72
N ASN A 626 -2.48 -3.61 -4.28
CA ASN A 626 -2.20 -3.03 -2.97
C ASN A 626 -2.83 -3.77 -1.76
N GLY A 627 -3.31 -5.01 -1.93
CA GLY A 627 -3.98 -5.81 -0.89
C GLY A 627 -3.02 -6.57 0.03
N ALA A 628 -1.73 -6.67 -0.32
CA ALA A 628 -0.70 -7.43 0.41
C ALA A 628 -1.18 -8.84 0.78
N ALA A 629 -1.64 -9.59 -0.23
CA ALA A 629 -2.20 -10.91 -0.07
C ALA A 629 -1.75 -11.85 -1.20
N ALA A 630 -1.32 -13.07 -0.85
CA ALA A 630 -0.78 -14.04 -1.81
C ALA A 630 -1.86 -14.82 -2.62
N PHE A 631 -3.01 -14.18 -2.92
CA PHE A 631 -4.14 -14.80 -3.61
C PHE A 631 -4.76 -13.86 -4.66
N ASP A 632 -5.43 -14.41 -5.66
CA ASP A 632 -5.95 -13.66 -6.81
C ASP A 632 -7.45 -13.92 -7.01
N VAL A 633 -8.30 -12.90 -6.89
CA VAL A 633 -9.76 -13.04 -7.03
C VAL A 633 -10.31 -12.48 -8.34
N ARG A 634 -9.47 -12.28 -9.35
CA ARG A 634 -9.94 -11.83 -10.67
C ARG A 634 -10.88 -12.86 -11.30
N TRP A 635 -11.78 -12.34 -12.14
CA TRP A 635 -12.87 -13.07 -12.78
C TRP A 635 -12.39 -14.21 -13.70
N ASP A 636 -11.22 -14.04 -14.29
CA ASP A 636 -10.63 -14.99 -15.24
C ASP A 636 -9.85 -16.13 -14.56
N ARG A 637 -9.69 -16.10 -13.23
CA ARG A 637 -9.02 -17.16 -12.46
C ARG A 637 -9.94 -18.35 -12.18
N THR A 638 -9.46 -19.56 -12.38
CA THR A 638 -10.12 -20.75 -11.83
C THR A 638 -10.02 -20.78 -10.31
N THR A 639 -10.89 -21.54 -9.62
CA THR A 639 -10.87 -21.66 -8.15
C THR A 639 -9.51 -22.10 -7.61
N ALA A 640 -8.79 -22.96 -8.33
CA ALA A 640 -7.45 -23.40 -7.97
C ALA A 640 -6.41 -22.28 -8.12
N GLU A 641 -6.46 -21.52 -9.22
CA GLU A 641 -5.56 -20.39 -9.47
C GLU A 641 -5.77 -19.25 -8.48
N MET A 642 -6.96 -19.12 -7.90
CA MET A 642 -7.21 -18.11 -6.88
C MET A 642 -6.33 -18.29 -5.64
N LYS A 643 -5.91 -19.52 -5.32
CA LYS A 643 -5.13 -19.86 -4.10
C LYS A 643 -5.77 -19.41 -2.78
N VAL A 644 -7.11 -19.43 -2.71
CA VAL A 644 -7.88 -18.99 -1.53
C VAL A 644 -8.36 -20.14 -0.64
N LEU A 645 -8.54 -21.35 -1.18
CA LEU A 645 -9.13 -22.47 -0.45
C LEU A 645 -8.12 -23.05 0.54
N GLU A 646 -8.53 -23.17 1.80
CA GLU A 646 -7.71 -23.69 2.91
C GLU A 646 -6.36 -22.96 3.12
N ALA A 647 -6.21 -21.78 2.51
CA ALA A 647 -5.01 -20.97 2.65
C ALA A 647 -4.98 -20.24 4.00
N THR A 648 -3.79 -20.15 4.61
CA THR A 648 -3.59 -19.41 5.87
C THR A 648 -3.61 -17.90 5.62
N PRO A 649 -4.38 -17.11 6.40
CA PRO A 649 -4.38 -15.66 6.28
C PRO A 649 -3.04 -15.05 6.76
N MET A 650 -2.44 -14.16 5.96
CA MET A 650 -1.19 -13.48 6.31
C MET A 650 -1.38 -12.35 7.34
N LYS A 651 -2.52 -11.63 7.26
CA LYS A 651 -2.82 -10.48 8.14
C LYS A 651 -3.84 -10.86 9.20
N GLY A 652 -3.43 -11.51 10.28
CA GLY A 652 -4.30 -11.85 11.41
C GLY A 652 -5.47 -12.80 11.08
N ASN A 653 -6.12 -13.33 12.11
CA ASN A 653 -7.14 -14.38 11.98
C ASN A 653 -8.57 -13.88 12.22
N CYS A 654 -8.79 -12.58 12.46
CA CYS A 654 -10.09 -12.00 12.86
C CYS A 654 -10.72 -12.66 14.10
N GLY A 655 -9.90 -13.26 14.98
CA GLY A 655 -10.38 -14.01 16.14
C GLY A 655 -10.96 -15.39 15.81
N LEU A 656 -10.83 -15.87 14.56
CA LEU A 656 -11.33 -17.18 14.15
C LEU A 656 -10.35 -18.29 14.56
N VAL A 657 -10.90 -19.42 15.02
CA VAL A 657 -10.15 -20.64 15.29
C VAL A 657 -9.89 -21.38 13.98
N ASP A 658 -8.63 -21.80 13.75
CA ASP A 658 -8.17 -22.43 12.50
C ASP A 658 -8.64 -21.67 11.24
N ALA A 659 -8.41 -20.35 11.27
CA ALA A 659 -8.84 -19.42 10.24
C ALA A 659 -8.19 -19.72 8.88
N LYS A 660 -9.02 -19.80 7.84
CA LYS A 660 -8.59 -19.89 6.43
C LYS A 660 -9.03 -18.65 5.68
N ILE A 661 -8.42 -18.35 4.54
CA ILE A 661 -8.91 -17.29 3.65
C ILE A 661 -10.34 -17.63 3.21
N ILE A 662 -10.53 -18.83 2.65
CA ILE A 662 -11.82 -19.49 2.49
C ILE A 662 -11.71 -20.94 2.97
N ALA A 663 -12.50 -21.30 3.97
CA ALA A 663 -12.75 -22.69 4.36
C ALA A 663 -13.98 -23.20 3.59
N PRO A 664 -13.85 -24.20 2.68
CA PRO A 664 -14.97 -24.69 1.87
C PRO A 664 -16.17 -25.09 2.73
N GLY A 665 -17.31 -24.48 2.47
CA GLY A 665 -18.52 -24.71 3.25
C GLY A 665 -18.62 -23.95 4.55
N GLU A 666 -17.56 -23.32 5.04
CA GLU A 666 -17.53 -22.80 6.41
C GLU A 666 -17.28 -21.29 6.41
N PRO A 667 -18.33 -20.45 6.21
CA PRO A 667 -18.19 -19.01 6.34
C PRO A 667 -17.57 -18.58 7.67
N GLY A 668 -17.89 -19.28 8.77
CA GLY A 668 -17.37 -18.98 10.10
C GLY A 668 -15.88 -19.28 10.34
N ARG A 669 -15.22 -20.02 9.43
CA ARG A 669 -13.75 -20.20 9.43
C ARG A 669 -13.07 -19.38 8.32
N SER A 670 -13.85 -18.65 7.52
CA SER A 670 -13.38 -17.93 6.35
C SER A 670 -13.13 -16.45 6.65
N VAL A 671 -11.87 -16.05 6.73
CA VAL A 671 -11.45 -14.66 6.99
C VAL A 671 -11.98 -13.69 5.94
N LEU A 672 -12.08 -14.11 4.67
CA LEU A 672 -12.65 -13.27 3.60
C LEU A 672 -14.08 -12.83 3.96
N PHE A 673 -14.92 -13.79 4.36
CA PHE A 673 -16.29 -13.51 4.81
C PHE A 673 -16.30 -12.61 6.03
N SER A 674 -15.50 -12.95 7.05
CA SER A 674 -15.43 -12.20 8.31
C SER A 674 -15.02 -10.74 8.15
N ARG A 675 -14.09 -10.46 7.23
CA ARG A 675 -13.65 -9.08 6.94
C ARG A 675 -14.70 -8.28 6.19
N MET A 676 -15.47 -8.91 5.31
CA MET A 676 -16.60 -8.28 4.61
C MET A 676 -17.76 -7.95 5.55
N ALA A 677 -18.00 -8.80 6.55
CA ALA A 677 -19.11 -8.65 7.50
C ALA A 677 -18.83 -7.64 8.64
N LYS A 678 -17.63 -7.06 8.70
CA LYS A 678 -17.17 -6.23 9.83
C LYS A 678 -17.07 -4.76 9.45
N SER A 679 -17.33 -3.88 10.41
CA SER A 679 -17.04 -2.44 10.35
C SER A 679 -15.81 -2.06 11.20
N GLY A 680 -15.16 -0.94 10.91
CA GLY A 680 -13.98 -0.47 11.64
C GLY A 680 -12.69 -1.26 11.35
N SER A 681 -11.83 -1.46 12.34
CA SER A 681 -10.50 -2.05 12.14
C SER A 681 -10.57 -3.49 11.60
N GLY A 682 -9.82 -3.73 10.52
CA GLY A 682 -9.76 -5.03 9.84
C GLY A 682 -10.90 -5.29 8.84
N ARG A 683 -11.81 -4.33 8.61
CA ARG A 683 -12.84 -4.44 7.57
C ARG A 683 -12.25 -4.53 6.16
N MET A 684 -12.98 -5.15 5.24
CA MET A 684 -12.71 -5.10 3.81
C MET A 684 -14.01 -4.85 3.02
N PRO A 685 -14.00 -4.02 1.96
CA PRO A 685 -12.88 -3.17 1.51
C PRO A 685 -12.48 -2.13 2.57
N HIS A 686 -11.23 -1.66 2.54
CA HIS A 686 -10.70 -0.66 3.48
C HIS A 686 -10.76 0.78 2.94
N VAL A 687 -10.95 0.92 1.62
CA VAL A 687 -11.17 2.18 0.90
C VAL A 687 -12.58 2.14 0.28
N GLY A 688 -13.23 3.30 0.18
CA GLY A 688 -14.58 3.42 -0.36
C GLY A 688 -15.64 3.32 0.72
N ALA A 689 -16.62 2.43 0.52
CA ALA A 689 -17.77 2.25 1.42
C ALA A 689 -17.37 2.14 2.91
N GLU A 690 -18.11 2.80 3.80
CA GLU A 690 -17.93 2.72 5.26
C GLU A 690 -18.90 1.73 5.94
N THR A 691 -19.95 1.31 5.23
CA THR A 691 -20.99 0.39 5.71
C THR A 691 -20.90 -1.00 5.05
N VAL A 692 -21.41 -2.00 5.77
CA VAL A 692 -21.44 -3.39 5.31
C VAL A 692 -22.46 -3.57 4.19
N ASP A 693 -22.02 -4.13 3.06
CA ASP A 693 -22.93 -4.63 2.01
C ASP A 693 -23.57 -5.94 2.48
N VAL A 694 -24.77 -5.83 3.05
CA VAL A 694 -25.50 -6.99 3.61
C VAL A 694 -25.83 -8.02 2.52
N GLU A 695 -26.20 -7.56 1.33
CA GLU A 695 -26.51 -8.46 0.21
C GLU A 695 -25.24 -9.16 -0.26
N GLY A 696 -24.15 -8.41 -0.44
CA GLY A 696 -22.83 -8.91 -0.82
C GLY A 696 -22.30 -9.96 0.15
N VAL A 697 -22.37 -9.68 1.45
CA VAL A 697 -21.98 -10.60 2.53
C VAL A 697 -22.81 -11.88 2.48
N ARG A 698 -24.13 -11.76 2.29
CA ARG A 698 -25.03 -12.93 2.17
C ARG A 698 -24.70 -13.77 0.94
N LEU A 699 -24.48 -13.13 -0.21
CA LEU A 699 -24.09 -13.82 -1.45
C LEU A 699 -22.79 -14.63 -1.27
N ILE A 700 -21.79 -14.04 -0.62
CA ILE A 700 -20.52 -14.74 -0.35
C ILE A 700 -20.71 -15.85 0.68
N ALA A 701 -21.53 -15.66 1.71
CA ALA A 701 -21.87 -16.72 2.66
C ALA A 701 -22.52 -17.92 1.97
N ASP A 702 -23.47 -17.67 1.06
CA ASP A 702 -24.17 -18.70 0.29
C ASP A 702 -23.22 -19.44 -0.66
N TRP A 703 -22.31 -18.69 -1.30
CA TRP A 703 -21.30 -19.27 -2.16
C TRP A 703 -20.34 -20.18 -1.42
N ILE A 704 -19.74 -19.71 -0.32
CA ILE A 704 -18.86 -20.53 0.52
C ILE A 704 -19.64 -21.74 1.03
N SER A 705 -20.88 -21.53 1.49
CA SER A 705 -21.73 -22.59 2.02
C SER A 705 -22.05 -23.69 1.01
N SER A 706 -22.10 -23.35 -0.28
CA SER A 706 -22.37 -24.29 -1.38
C SER A 706 -21.17 -25.17 -1.76
N MET A 707 -19.97 -24.86 -1.27
CA MET A 707 -18.77 -25.65 -1.54
C MET A 707 -18.79 -26.99 -0.78
N PRO A 708 -18.11 -28.03 -1.28
CA PRO A 708 -17.97 -29.30 -0.57
C PRO A 708 -17.34 -29.11 0.82
N ARG A 709 -17.86 -29.77 1.86
CA ARG A 709 -17.39 -29.64 3.26
C ARG A 709 -16.93 -30.99 3.84
N ASP A 710 -16.18 -30.93 4.94
CA ASP A 710 -15.95 -32.07 5.83
C ASP A 710 -17.25 -32.49 6.55
N GLU A 711 -17.58 -33.79 6.51
CA GLU A 711 -18.83 -34.33 7.08
C GLU A 711 -18.90 -34.26 8.62
N SER A 712 -17.75 -34.24 9.30
CA SER A 712 -17.69 -34.31 10.77
C SER A 712 -18.24 -33.05 11.47
N LEU A 713 -17.88 -31.86 10.97
CA LEU A 713 -18.36 -30.57 11.47
C LEU A 713 -19.81 -30.29 11.07
N ARG A 714 -20.25 -30.77 9.90
CA ARG A 714 -21.66 -30.69 9.46
C ARG A 714 -22.59 -31.35 10.48
N ASN A 715 -22.20 -32.54 10.95
CA ASN A 715 -23.00 -33.29 11.92
C ASN A 715 -23.04 -32.58 13.29
N MET A 716 -21.93 -31.95 13.69
CA MET A 716 -21.86 -31.17 14.94
C MET A 716 -22.82 -29.97 14.92
N TYR A 717 -22.75 -29.12 13.89
CA TYR A 717 -23.62 -27.94 13.80
C TYR A 717 -25.09 -28.30 13.57
N ALA A 718 -25.38 -29.37 12.80
CA ALA A 718 -26.74 -29.86 12.62
C ALA A 718 -27.35 -30.34 13.96
N ALA A 719 -26.57 -31.03 14.79
CA ALA A 719 -27.01 -31.46 16.12
C ALA A 719 -27.28 -30.28 17.07
N LEU A 720 -26.54 -29.17 16.93
CA LEU A 720 -26.75 -27.96 17.73
C LEU A 720 -27.93 -27.11 17.24
N LEU A 721 -28.31 -27.20 15.96
CA LEU A 721 -29.44 -26.46 15.39
C LEU A 721 -30.79 -27.16 15.58
N GLU A 722 -30.81 -28.48 15.78
CA GLU A 722 -32.07 -29.20 15.98
C GLU A 722 -32.87 -28.69 17.21
N PRO A 723 -32.26 -28.46 18.39
CA PRO A 723 -32.96 -27.87 19.53
C PRO A 723 -33.45 -26.45 19.26
N VAL A 724 -32.72 -25.65 18.47
CA VAL A 724 -33.12 -24.28 18.08
C VAL A 724 -34.42 -24.30 17.28
N GLN A 725 -34.61 -25.30 16.42
CA GLN A 725 -35.78 -25.42 15.54
C GLN A 725 -36.98 -26.11 16.20
N LYS A 726 -36.73 -27.12 17.04
CA LYS A 726 -37.76 -28.05 17.54
C LYS A 726 -37.87 -28.14 19.06
N GLY A 727 -36.87 -27.64 19.79
CA GLY A 727 -36.82 -27.72 21.26
C GLY A 727 -37.79 -26.75 21.93
N ASN A 728 -37.99 -26.92 23.24
CA ASN A 728 -38.72 -25.96 24.07
C ASN A 728 -37.86 -24.70 24.38
N VAL A 729 -38.43 -23.71 25.07
CA VAL A 729 -37.74 -22.42 25.35
C VAL A 729 -36.38 -22.63 26.03
N GLU A 730 -36.31 -23.47 27.07
CA GLU A 730 -35.05 -23.72 27.79
C GLU A 730 -33.99 -24.37 26.90
N GLN A 731 -34.40 -25.36 26.09
CA GLN A 731 -33.52 -26.06 25.16
C GLN A 731 -33.01 -25.14 24.04
N ARG A 732 -33.86 -24.23 23.55
CA ARG A 732 -33.47 -23.22 22.54
C ARG A 732 -32.49 -22.22 23.11
N VAL A 733 -32.76 -21.67 24.30
CA VAL A 733 -31.87 -20.73 24.98
C VAL A 733 -30.48 -21.33 25.20
N GLU A 734 -30.41 -22.58 25.67
CA GLU A 734 -29.13 -23.26 25.91
C GLU A 734 -28.38 -23.54 24.60
N ALA A 735 -29.08 -23.98 23.55
CA ALA A 735 -28.47 -24.22 22.25
C ALA A 735 -27.95 -22.92 21.61
N VAL A 736 -28.68 -21.80 21.73
CA VAL A 736 -28.22 -20.49 21.26
C VAL A 736 -26.99 -20.05 22.03
N LYS A 737 -26.99 -20.12 23.37
CA LYS A 737 -25.81 -19.76 24.17
C LYS A 737 -24.57 -20.51 23.73
N LYS A 738 -24.68 -21.83 23.55
CA LYS A 738 -23.58 -22.67 23.08
C LYS A 738 -23.13 -22.34 21.65
N LEU A 739 -24.07 -22.06 20.75
CA LEU A 739 -23.73 -21.59 19.40
C LEU A 739 -23.02 -20.24 19.42
N MET A 740 -23.42 -19.34 20.32
CA MET A 740 -22.83 -18.01 20.48
C MET A 740 -21.44 -18.02 21.15
N GLU A 741 -20.93 -19.16 21.63
CA GLU A 741 -19.54 -19.28 22.10
C GLU A 741 -18.52 -19.28 20.95
N SER A 742 -18.97 -19.41 19.70
CA SER A 742 -18.12 -19.42 18.51
C SER A 742 -18.68 -18.55 17.39
N VAL A 743 -17.82 -17.92 16.59
CA VAL A 743 -18.24 -17.15 15.42
C VAL A 743 -19.05 -17.99 14.41
N PRO A 744 -18.65 -19.23 14.04
CA PRO A 744 -19.47 -20.09 13.17
C PRO A 744 -20.87 -20.36 13.72
N GLY A 745 -21.00 -20.68 15.00
CA GLY A 745 -22.30 -20.93 15.62
C GLY A 745 -23.17 -19.67 15.68
N ALA A 746 -22.56 -18.53 16.00
CA ALA A 746 -23.25 -17.24 15.99
C ALA A 746 -23.80 -16.88 14.60
N ILE A 747 -23.08 -17.19 13.51
CA ILE A 747 -23.55 -16.94 12.13
C ILE A 747 -24.80 -17.76 11.85
N LEU A 748 -24.84 -19.02 12.31
CA LEU A 748 -26.02 -19.87 12.14
C LEU A 748 -27.24 -19.32 12.87
N VAL A 749 -27.05 -18.78 14.08
CA VAL A 749 -28.11 -18.10 14.84
C VAL A 749 -28.61 -16.86 14.10
N ALA A 750 -27.70 -16.00 13.64
CA ALA A 750 -28.06 -14.78 12.89
C ALA A 750 -28.78 -15.09 11.56
N ARG A 751 -28.40 -16.16 10.86
CA ARG A 751 -29.12 -16.64 9.66
C ARG A 751 -30.51 -17.16 10.00
N ALA A 752 -30.64 -17.95 11.08
CA ALA A 752 -31.94 -18.45 11.51
C ALA A 752 -32.91 -17.30 11.82
N ILE A 753 -32.41 -16.21 12.40
CA ILE A 753 -33.17 -14.98 12.68
C ILE A 753 -33.52 -14.24 11.38
N SER A 754 -32.55 -14.03 10.50
CA SER A 754 -32.69 -13.16 9.31
C SER A 754 -33.42 -13.79 8.12
N GLU A 755 -33.42 -15.12 7.99
CA GLU A 755 -33.90 -15.82 6.78
C GLU A 755 -35.35 -16.34 6.90
N ASN A 756 -36.12 -15.91 7.90
CA ASN A 756 -37.44 -16.49 8.22
C ASN A 756 -37.40 -18.02 8.41
N ALA A 757 -36.25 -18.58 8.77
CA ALA A 757 -36.06 -20.03 8.95
C ALA A 757 -36.77 -20.57 10.21
N VAL A 758 -37.24 -19.67 11.08
CA VAL A 758 -38.01 -19.99 12.29
C VAL A 758 -39.24 -19.07 12.38
N HIS A 759 -40.28 -19.57 13.06
CA HIS A 759 -41.51 -18.83 13.36
C HIS A 759 -41.20 -17.53 14.12
N ASP A 760 -42.00 -16.48 13.93
CA ASP A 760 -41.72 -15.13 14.48
C ASP A 760 -41.56 -15.13 16.01
N SER A 761 -42.36 -15.94 16.73
CA SER A 761 -42.24 -16.09 18.18
C SER A 761 -40.91 -16.70 18.63
N ILE A 762 -40.33 -17.59 17.82
CA ILE A 762 -39.00 -18.16 18.08
C ILE A 762 -37.93 -17.13 17.70
N ARG A 763 -38.14 -16.38 16.61
CA ARG A 763 -37.20 -15.34 16.17
C ARG A 763 -36.93 -14.30 17.25
N GLU A 764 -37.98 -13.80 17.90
CA GLU A 764 -37.83 -12.82 19.00
C GLU A 764 -37.04 -13.41 20.19
N GLU A 765 -37.27 -14.69 20.52
CA GLU A 765 -36.55 -15.41 21.57
C GLU A 765 -35.06 -15.61 21.23
N LEU A 766 -34.75 -16.02 20.00
CA LEU A 766 -33.37 -16.17 19.52
C LEU A 766 -32.66 -14.82 19.52
N LEU A 767 -33.32 -13.76 19.07
CA LEU A 767 -32.76 -12.41 19.05
C LEU A 767 -32.49 -11.90 20.47
N ALA A 768 -33.42 -12.10 21.40
CA ALA A 768 -33.22 -11.75 22.81
C ALA A 768 -32.04 -12.51 23.43
N THR A 769 -31.92 -13.82 23.16
CA THR A 769 -30.84 -14.66 23.68
C THR A 769 -29.48 -14.28 23.06
N MET A 770 -29.45 -14.03 21.75
CA MET A 770 -28.27 -13.56 21.03
C MET A 770 -27.78 -12.20 21.58
N ASN A 771 -28.69 -11.27 21.85
CA ASN A 771 -28.35 -9.96 22.40
C ASN A 771 -27.75 -10.02 23.82
N GLN A 772 -28.07 -11.08 24.57
CA GLN A 772 -27.55 -11.34 25.92
C GLN A 772 -26.29 -12.25 25.93
N SER A 773 -25.83 -12.70 24.76
CA SER A 773 -24.68 -13.60 24.63
C SER A 773 -23.34 -12.84 24.59
N VAL A 774 -22.24 -13.58 24.37
CA VAL A 774 -20.86 -13.08 24.35
C VAL A 774 -20.74 -11.84 23.42
N PRO A 775 -20.28 -10.68 23.91
CA PRO A 775 -20.24 -9.44 23.12
C PRO A 775 -19.48 -9.57 21.80
N GLU A 776 -18.35 -10.29 21.80
CA GLU A 776 -17.48 -10.44 20.65
C GLU A 776 -18.17 -11.16 19.49
N THR A 777 -18.86 -12.28 19.76
CA THR A 777 -19.57 -13.05 18.72
C THR A 777 -20.89 -12.39 18.34
N ARG A 778 -21.62 -11.80 19.30
CA ARG A 778 -22.84 -11.02 19.03
C ARG A 778 -22.53 -9.86 18.08
N ASP A 779 -21.56 -9.02 18.41
CA ASP A 779 -21.22 -7.83 17.62
C ASP A 779 -20.68 -8.22 16.24
N PHE A 780 -20.00 -9.37 16.15
CA PHE A 780 -19.56 -9.94 14.89
C PHE A 780 -20.72 -10.26 13.95
N VAL A 781 -21.79 -10.91 14.45
CA VAL A 781 -22.92 -11.35 13.62
C VAL A 781 -24.09 -10.39 13.55
N GLU A 782 -24.11 -9.33 14.36
CA GLU A 782 -25.16 -8.30 14.35
C GLU A 782 -25.38 -7.70 12.96
N HIS A 783 -24.30 -7.48 12.21
CA HIS A 783 -24.36 -6.93 10.85
C HIS A 783 -25.07 -7.87 9.86
N LEU A 784 -25.16 -9.17 10.17
CA LEU A 784 -25.88 -10.16 9.38
C LEU A 784 -27.40 -10.14 9.64
N LEU A 785 -27.85 -9.44 10.69
CA LEU A 785 -29.27 -9.25 10.97
C LEU A 785 -29.85 -8.12 10.11
N PRO A 786 -31.15 -8.18 9.75
CA PRO A 786 -31.87 -7.05 9.17
C PRO A 786 -31.75 -5.84 10.08
N GLU A 787 -31.63 -4.65 9.50
CA GLU A 787 -31.39 -3.42 10.26
C GLU A 787 -32.44 -3.16 11.35
N SER A 788 -33.71 -3.49 11.09
CA SER A 788 -34.81 -3.39 12.06
C SER A 788 -34.66 -4.31 13.28
N MET A 789 -33.81 -5.33 13.20
CA MET A 789 -33.56 -6.32 14.23
C MET A 789 -32.18 -6.15 14.90
N ARG A 790 -31.37 -5.19 14.43
CA ARG A 790 -30.08 -4.87 15.05
C ARG A 790 -30.31 -4.16 16.39
N LEU A 791 -29.34 -4.30 17.29
CA LEU A 791 -29.38 -3.54 18.52
C LEU A 791 -29.26 -2.04 18.15
N GLN A 792 -30.20 -1.19 18.57
CA GLN A 792 -30.10 0.24 18.30
C GLN A 792 -28.96 0.84 19.11
N LYS A 793 -27.81 0.98 18.45
CA LYS A 793 -26.60 1.58 19.00
C LYS A 793 -26.72 3.11 19.04
N LEU A 794 -26.08 3.73 20.02
CA LEU A 794 -26.16 5.18 20.24
C LEU A 794 -25.43 6.00 19.18
N GLY A 795 -24.43 5.42 18.50
CA GLY A 795 -23.62 6.13 17.52
C GLY A 795 -22.80 7.26 18.14
N SER A 796 -22.30 8.18 17.32
CA SER A 796 -21.45 9.30 17.77
C SER A 796 -22.25 10.45 18.41
N MET A 797 -23.56 10.51 18.23
CA MET A 797 -24.43 11.54 18.80
C MET A 797 -25.41 10.94 19.83
N VAL A 798 -25.01 10.99 21.10
CA VAL A 798 -25.83 10.47 22.21
C VAL A 798 -26.89 11.50 22.61
N ASP A 799 -28.18 11.14 22.45
CA ASP A 799 -29.29 11.94 22.97
C ASP A 799 -29.37 11.83 24.50
N ARG A 800 -28.79 12.82 25.19
CA ARG A 800 -28.75 12.91 26.66
C ARG A 800 -30.14 12.83 27.30
N ALA A 801 -31.12 13.52 26.73
CA ALA A 801 -32.46 13.57 27.30
C ALA A 801 -33.14 12.20 27.25
N LYS A 802 -32.95 11.49 26.13
CA LYS A 802 -33.43 10.11 25.96
C LYS A 802 -32.80 9.15 26.97
N ILE A 803 -31.48 9.22 27.19
CA ILE A 803 -30.80 8.35 28.17
C ILE A 803 -31.27 8.61 29.60
N LEU A 804 -31.40 9.88 29.99
CA LEU A 804 -31.79 10.25 31.35
C LEU A 804 -33.26 9.91 31.66
N ALA A 805 -34.11 9.82 30.64
CA ALA A 805 -35.51 9.40 30.78
C ALA A 805 -35.68 7.89 31.05
N ILE A 806 -34.67 7.06 30.77
CA ILE A 806 -34.72 5.61 30.98
C ILE A 806 -34.36 5.27 32.45
N GLU A 807 -35.25 4.54 33.13
CA GLU A 807 -34.95 3.96 34.43
C GLU A 807 -34.06 2.71 34.26
N GLY A 808 -32.79 2.84 34.63
CA GLY A 808 -31.80 1.77 34.48
C GLY A 808 -31.83 0.76 35.63
N ASN A 809 -31.40 -0.47 35.34
CA ASN A 809 -31.23 -1.56 36.30
C ASN A 809 -29.76 -1.72 36.70
N SER A 810 -29.48 -1.59 38.00
CA SER A 810 -28.12 -1.66 38.54
C SER A 810 -27.45 -3.03 38.39
N GLU A 811 -28.18 -4.14 38.51
CA GLU A 811 -27.60 -5.49 38.36
C GLU A 811 -27.14 -5.73 36.92
N ARG A 812 -27.93 -5.32 35.93
CA ARG A 812 -27.55 -5.36 34.51
C ARG A 812 -26.42 -4.38 34.18
N GLY A 813 -26.42 -3.20 34.82
CA GLY A 813 -25.32 -2.24 34.71
C GLY A 813 -24.00 -2.79 35.24
N ALA A 814 -24.05 -3.53 36.35
CA ALA A 814 -22.89 -4.22 36.91
C ALA A 814 -22.37 -5.29 35.95
N VAL A 815 -23.25 -6.10 35.35
CA VAL A 815 -22.86 -7.05 34.29
C VAL A 815 -22.23 -6.33 33.10
N SER A 816 -22.81 -5.20 32.67
CA SER A 816 -22.32 -4.40 31.54
C SER A 816 -20.90 -3.89 31.79
N PHE A 817 -20.61 -3.42 32.99
CA PHE A 817 -19.25 -3.03 33.37
C PHE A 817 -18.28 -4.22 33.33
N ARG A 818 -18.66 -5.36 33.92
CA ARG A 818 -17.80 -6.56 34.00
C ARG A 818 -17.47 -7.15 32.62
N GLN A 819 -18.47 -7.17 31.73
CA GLN A 819 -18.33 -7.68 30.36
C GLN A 819 -17.64 -6.69 29.41
N GLY A 820 -17.21 -5.51 29.89
CA GLY A 820 -16.44 -4.56 29.10
C GLY A 820 -17.25 -3.74 28.09
N PHE A 821 -18.56 -3.57 28.31
CA PHE A 821 -19.35 -2.66 27.49
C PHE A 821 -18.86 -1.21 27.67
N GLY A 822 -18.70 -0.50 26.55
CA GLY A 822 -18.06 0.81 26.52
C GLY A 822 -16.58 0.79 26.93
N GLN A 823 -15.96 -0.39 27.05
CA GLN A 823 -14.57 -0.61 27.43
C GLN A 823 -14.14 -0.01 28.79
N CYS A 824 -15.10 0.32 29.66
CA CYS A 824 -14.84 1.03 30.90
C CYS A 824 -13.88 0.27 31.83
N ASN A 825 -14.01 -1.06 31.91
CA ASN A 825 -13.17 -1.93 32.75
C ASN A 825 -11.73 -2.07 32.24
N GLN A 826 -11.44 -1.68 31.00
CA GLN A 826 -10.08 -1.68 30.47
C GLN A 826 -9.23 -0.59 31.10
N CYS A 827 -9.86 0.46 31.64
CA CYS A 827 -9.17 1.60 32.22
C CYS A 827 -9.52 1.83 33.70
N HIS A 828 -10.72 1.45 34.14
CA HIS A 828 -11.21 1.71 35.49
C HIS A 828 -11.36 0.43 36.31
N LYS A 829 -11.11 0.57 37.61
CA LYS A 829 -11.25 -0.50 38.60
C LYS A 829 -12.48 -0.26 39.49
N ILE A 830 -13.25 -1.32 39.73
CA ILE A 830 -14.31 -1.40 40.76
C ILE A 830 -14.09 -2.72 41.52
N ALA A 831 -13.93 -2.64 42.84
CA ALA A 831 -13.44 -3.74 43.66
C ALA A 831 -12.18 -4.37 43.04
N ASP A 832 -12.16 -5.68 42.75
CA ASP A 832 -11.03 -6.36 42.10
C ASP A 832 -11.14 -6.50 40.57
N GLN A 833 -12.12 -5.84 39.94
CA GLN A 833 -12.37 -5.97 38.50
C GLN A 833 -11.97 -4.72 37.73
N GLY A 834 -11.24 -4.94 36.63
CA GLY A 834 -10.74 -3.89 35.72
C GLY A 834 -9.28 -3.53 35.95
N LYS A 835 -8.79 -2.51 35.23
CA LYS A 835 -7.41 -1.99 35.36
C LYS A 835 -7.37 -0.65 36.09
N ALA A 836 -6.24 -0.31 36.69
CA ALA A 836 -6.04 0.94 37.44
C ALA A 836 -5.32 2.02 36.61
N ILE A 837 -5.83 2.31 35.41
CA ILE A 837 -5.26 3.33 34.51
C ILE A 837 -5.89 4.71 34.81
N GLY A 838 -7.22 4.73 34.89
CA GLY A 838 -8.03 5.88 35.33
C GLY A 838 -8.48 5.76 36.79
N PRO A 839 -9.30 6.71 37.29
CA PRO A 839 -9.76 6.71 38.67
C PRO A 839 -10.55 5.45 39.03
N ALA A 840 -10.37 4.97 40.25
CA ALA A 840 -11.21 3.93 40.83
C ALA A 840 -12.66 4.43 40.93
N LEU A 841 -13.61 3.60 40.52
CA LEU A 841 -15.02 4.01 40.41
C LEU A 841 -15.86 3.56 41.62
N ASP A 842 -15.25 2.93 42.62
CA ASP A 842 -15.92 2.39 43.83
C ASP A 842 -16.80 3.42 44.56
N THR A 843 -16.46 4.70 44.43
CA THR A 843 -17.17 5.83 45.08
C THR A 843 -17.63 6.90 44.09
N ILE A 844 -17.67 6.58 42.78
CA ILE A 844 -17.92 7.56 41.73
C ILE A 844 -19.28 8.26 41.86
N GLY A 845 -20.28 7.56 42.40
CA GLY A 845 -21.61 8.10 42.69
C GLY A 845 -21.64 9.08 43.87
N LYS A 846 -20.63 9.09 44.75
CA LYS A 846 -20.44 10.19 45.73
C LYS A 846 -19.84 11.43 45.08
N LYS A 847 -18.90 11.25 44.14
CA LYS A 847 -18.19 12.35 43.46
C LYS A 847 -19.10 13.13 42.52
N TYR A 848 -19.96 12.43 41.78
CA TYR A 848 -20.91 13.04 40.87
C TYR A 848 -22.33 12.83 41.38
N ALA A 849 -22.88 13.85 42.05
CA ALA A 849 -24.14 13.76 42.80
C ALA A 849 -25.40 13.53 41.95
N SER A 850 -25.32 13.60 40.62
CA SER A 850 -26.45 13.39 39.71
C SER A 850 -26.11 12.45 38.55
N ARG A 851 -27.12 11.70 38.06
CA ARG A 851 -27.02 10.87 36.85
C ARG A 851 -26.59 11.67 35.62
N GLU A 852 -27.01 12.93 35.54
CA GLU A 852 -26.63 13.83 34.44
C GLU A 852 -25.14 14.18 34.46
N SER A 853 -24.58 14.45 35.64
CA SER A 853 -23.16 14.74 35.80
C SER A 853 -22.30 13.52 35.42
N LEU A 854 -22.71 12.32 35.85
CA LEU A 854 -22.05 11.06 35.45
C LEU A 854 -22.13 10.82 33.94
N LEU A 855 -23.30 11.00 33.34
CA LEU A 855 -23.48 10.84 31.90
C LEU A 855 -22.60 11.81 31.12
N THR A 856 -22.51 13.06 31.55
CA THR A 856 -21.67 14.08 30.92
C THR A 856 -20.19 13.66 30.91
N GLN A 857 -19.69 13.15 32.04
CA GLN A 857 -18.30 12.66 32.15
C GLN A 857 -18.01 11.46 31.24
N ILE A 858 -19.01 10.62 30.98
CA ILE A 858 -18.86 9.44 30.11
C ILE A 858 -18.87 9.83 28.63
N ILE A 859 -19.76 10.74 28.22
CA ILE A 859 -19.92 11.10 26.79
C ILE A 859 -19.02 12.26 26.34
N LYS A 860 -18.51 13.06 27.28
CA LYS A 860 -17.60 14.19 27.03
C LYS A 860 -16.44 14.21 28.04
N PRO A 861 -15.55 13.21 27.98
CA PRO A 861 -14.47 13.06 28.97
C PRO A 861 -13.45 14.21 28.96
N SER A 862 -13.31 14.94 27.85
CA SER A 862 -12.40 16.09 27.73
C SER A 862 -12.99 17.40 28.27
N GLU A 863 -14.31 17.46 28.55
CA GLU A 863 -14.98 18.70 29.01
C GLU A 863 -14.54 19.12 30.42
N THR A 864 -14.26 18.15 31.29
CA THR A 864 -13.68 18.43 32.62
C THR A 864 -12.79 17.26 33.04
N ILE A 865 -11.48 17.48 33.02
CA ILE A 865 -10.48 16.47 33.37
C ILE A 865 -9.99 16.72 34.80
N ASP A 866 -10.09 15.71 35.65
CA ASP A 866 -9.57 15.74 37.02
C ASP A 866 -8.06 16.06 37.00
N PRO A 867 -7.59 17.07 37.76
CA PRO A 867 -6.17 17.43 37.79
C PRO A 867 -5.22 16.27 38.07
N GLU A 868 -5.61 15.28 38.88
CA GLU A 868 -4.79 14.11 39.21
C GLU A 868 -4.63 13.13 38.02
N TYR A 869 -5.59 13.14 37.09
CA TYR A 869 -5.62 12.26 35.92
C TYR A 869 -5.34 12.98 34.60
N ARG A 870 -5.00 14.26 34.66
CA ARG A 870 -4.67 15.06 33.48
C ARG A 870 -3.34 14.59 32.89
N ALA A 871 -3.36 14.22 31.62
CA ALA A 871 -2.14 13.93 30.87
C ALA A 871 -1.38 15.19 30.53
N SER A 872 -0.07 15.04 30.37
CA SER A 872 0.81 16.05 29.79
C SER A 872 1.21 15.61 28.38
N VAL A 873 1.34 16.58 27.49
CA VAL A 873 1.92 16.46 26.17
C VAL A 873 3.38 16.86 26.28
N PHE A 874 4.27 15.92 26.03
CA PHE A 874 5.72 16.11 26.01
C PHE A 874 6.17 16.16 24.55
N LEU A 875 6.90 17.20 24.18
CA LEU A 875 7.71 17.23 22.97
C LEU A 875 9.12 16.86 23.37
N THR A 876 9.65 15.78 22.80
CA THR A 876 11.04 15.36 23.03
C THR A 876 11.98 15.90 21.96
N SER A 877 13.27 15.95 22.27
CA SER A 877 14.31 16.50 21.39
C SER A 877 14.55 15.73 20.09
N ASP A 878 13.98 14.53 19.97
CA ASP A 878 13.90 13.73 18.75
C ASP A 878 12.61 14.00 17.93
N GLY A 879 11.84 15.02 18.32
CA GLY A 879 10.62 15.46 17.65
C GLY A 879 9.39 14.60 17.93
N GLU A 880 9.48 13.63 18.84
CA GLU A 880 8.34 12.82 19.23
C GLU A 880 7.39 13.60 20.15
N THR A 881 6.09 13.48 19.90
CA THR A 881 5.05 14.01 20.78
C THR A 881 4.48 12.85 21.59
N ILE A 882 4.72 12.86 22.89
CA ILE A 882 4.30 11.82 23.82
C ILE A 882 3.20 12.37 24.71
N VAL A 883 2.01 11.78 24.64
CA VAL A 883 0.90 12.14 25.51
C VAL A 883 0.75 11.07 26.58
N GLY A 884 0.90 11.44 27.85
CA GLY A 884 0.81 10.50 28.95
C GLY A 884 0.64 11.18 30.31
N ARG A 885 0.09 10.44 31.26
CA ARG A 885 -0.05 10.90 32.65
C ARG A 885 1.24 10.64 33.41
N VAL A 886 1.78 11.66 34.05
CA VAL A 886 2.98 11.50 34.89
C VAL A 886 2.62 10.65 36.12
N VAL A 887 3.21 9.46 36.22
CA VAL A 887 3.05 8.56 37.37
C VAL A 887 4.15 8.80 38.38
N GLU A 888 5.38 9.02 37.89
CA GLU A 888 6.55 9.27 38.72
C GLU A 888 7.49 10.24 38.00
N ARG A 889 8.11 11.16 38.74
CA ARG A 889 9.16 12.05 38.22
C ARG A 889 10.32 12.11 39.20
N ASN A 890 11.52 11.88 38.70
CA ASN A 890 12.77 12.14 39.43
C ASN A 890 13.70 13.04 38.60
N GLU A 891 14.87 13.38 39.14
CA GLU A 891 15.79 14.34 38.51
C GLU A 891 16.29 13.92 37.12
N LYS A 892 16.24 12.63 36.78
CA LYS A 892 16.75 12.11 35.50
C LYS A 892 15.63 11.68 34.56
N THR A 893 14.52 11.16 35.08
CA THR A 893 13.49 10.51 34.26
C THR A 893 12.07 10.81 34.72
N ILE A 894 11.14 10.82 33.77
CA ILE A 894 9.70 10.92 33.97
C ILE A 894 9.10 9.59 33.51
N GLN A 895 8.32 8.93 34.37
CA GLN A 895 7.50 7.79 33.99
C GLN A 895 6.09 8.27 33.67
N LEU A 896 5.64 7.93 32.46
CA LEU A 896 4.33 8.25 31.92
C LEU A 896 3.49 6.98 31.82
N SER A 897 2.26 7.01 32.30
CA SER A 897 1.24 6.05 31.92
C SER A 897 0.55 6.57 30.66
N ILE A 898 0.68 5.83 29.55
CA ILE A 898 0.04 6.16 28.28
C ILE A 898 -1.32 5.45 28.15
N GLN A 899 -2.05 5.70 27.06
CA GLN A 899 -3.46 5.32 26.91
C GLN A 899 -3.79 3.83 27.11
N ASP A 900 -2.86 2.92 26.80
CA ASP A 900 -3.04 1.47 26.97
C ASP A 900 -2.66 0.95 28.36
N GLY A 901 -2.21 1.85 29.25
CA GLY A 901 -1.78 1.55 30.61
C GLY A 901 -0.30 1.14 30.73
N THR A 902 0.45 1.10 29.63
CA THR A 902 1.89 0.85 29.68
C THR A 902 2.63 2.03 30.31
N LEU A 903 3.70 1.72 31.03
CA LEU A 903 4.60 2.72 31.59
C LEU A 903 5.72 3.01 30.60
N ARG A 904 5.74 4.25 30.11
CA ARG A 904 6.79 4.77 29.25
C ARG A 904 7.72 5.65 30.06
N ARG A 905 9.01 5.35 30.01
CA ARG A 905 10.05 6.18 30.64
C ARG A 905 10.58 7.16 29.60
N ILE A 906 10.65 8.44 29.96
CA ILE A 906 11.32 9.49 29.20
C ILE A 906 12.42 10.12 30.06
N ASP A 907 13.51 10.52 29.44
CA ASP A 907 14.57 11.23 30.15
C ASP A 907 14.21 12.71 30.26
N VAL A 908 14.40 13.32 31.44
CA VAL A 908 14.09 14.74 31.66
C VAL A 908 14.91 15.63 30.71
N ALA A 909 16.14 15.21 30.40
CA ALA A 909 17.03 15.91 29.49
C ALA A 909 16.56 15.89 28.03
N SER A 910 15.70 14.94 27.64
CA SER A 910 15.17 14.84 26.29
C SER A 910 13.85 15.57 26.11
N VAL A 911 13.32 16.29 27.12
CA VAL A 911 12.05 17.02 27.03
C VAL A 911 12.29 18.48 26.66
N GLU A 912 11.81 18.89 25.48
CA GLU A 912 11.88 20.28 25.01
C GLU A 912 10.72 21.12 25.51
N SER A 913 9.50 20.55 25.56
CA SER A 913 8.36 21.23 26.14
C SER A 913 7.37 20.25 26.76
N GLU A 914 6.71 20.72 27.83
CA GLU A 914 5.63 20.03 28.49
C GLU A 914 4.43 20.98 28.55
N LYS A 915 3.27 20.53 28.07
CA LYS A 915 2.01 21.26 28.20
C LYS A 915 0.91 20.34 28.72
N PRO A 916 0.01 20.80 29.58
CA PRO A 916 -1.16 20.00 29.96
C PRO A 916 -2.00 19.65 28.72
N SER A 917 -2.46 18.41 28.62
CA SER A 917 -3.38 18.01 27.57
C SER A 917 -4.75 18.66 27.77
N GLU A 918 -5.31 19.19 26.69
CA GLU A 918 -6.70 19.64 26.62
C GLU A 918 -7.67 18.47 26.34
N VAL A 919 -7.13 17.31 25.94
CA VAL A 919 -7.88 16.09 25.61
C VAL A 919 -7.64 15.04 26.70
N SER A 920 -8.71 14.36 27.12
CA SER A 920 -8.63 13.28 28.10
C SER A 920 -7.96 12.02 27.52
N LEU A 921 -7.30 11.23 28.36
CA LEU A 921 -6.83 9.89 27.97
C LEU A 921 -7.98 8.89 27.80
N MET A 922 -9.14 9.18 28.40
CA MET A 922 -10.37 8.42 28.15
C MET A 922 -10.87 8.73 26.73
N PRO A 923 -10.97 7.73 25.83
CA PRO A 923 -11.42 7.96 24.47
C PRO A 923 -12.81 8.61 24.39
N GLU A 924 -13.04 9.41 23.35
CA GLU A 924 -14.38 9.88 23.01
C GLU A 924 -15.18 8.77 22.30
N ASN A 925 -16.51 8.90 22.26
CA ASN A 925 -17.43 7.95 21.61
C ASN A 925 -17.38 6.50 22.14
N LEU A 926 -16.90 6.26 23.36
CA LEU A 926 -16.86 4.93 23.98
C LEU A 926 -18.23 4.24 24.04
N VAL A 927 -19.30 5.02 24.19
CA VAL A 927 -20.66 4.49 24.28
C VAL A 927 -21.34 4.32 22.93
N ALA A 928 -20.67 4.62 21.81
CA ALA A 928 -21.28 4.60 20.48
C ALA A 928 -21.79 3.21 20.08
N THR A 929 -21.20 2.16 20.63
CA THR A 929 -21.58 0.76 20.39
C THR A 929 -22.59 0.21 21.41
N MET A 930 -22.97 0.99 22.42
CA MET A 930 -23.97 0.62 23.43
C MET A 930 -25.38 0.98 22.97
N SER A 931 -26.40 0.32 23.50
CA SER A 931 -27.80 0.78 23.41
C SER A 931 -28.12 1.84 24.46
N ALA A 932 -29.26 2.52 24.27
CA ALA A 932 -29.76 3.50 25.25
C ALA A 932 -30.00 2.88 26.63
N GLU A 933 -30.57 1.68 26.67
CA GLU A 933 -30.84 0.91 27.88
C GLU A 933 -29.55 0.45 28.56
N GLN A 934 -28.55 -0.01 27.79
CA GLN A 934 -27.26 -0.43 28.35
C GLN A 934 -26.53 0.73 29.02
N LEU A 935 -26.54 1.92 28.42
CA LEU A 935 -25.97 3.11 29.04
C LEU A 935 -26.76 3.55 30.26
N ALA A 936 -28.10 3.48 30.22
CA ALA A 936 -28.95 3.79 31.38
C ALA A 936 -28.73 2.82 32.56
N ASP A 937 -28.61 1.52 32.29
CA ASP A 937 -28.28 0.46 33.25
C ASP A 937 -26.90 0.71 33.87
N LEU A 938 -25.88 0.99 33.05
CA LEU A 938 -24.53 1.33 33.51
C LEU A 938 -24.55 2.58 34.41
N LEU A 939 -25.28 3.63 34.03
CA LEU A 939 -25.44 4.83 34.85
C LEU A 939 -26.12 4.52 36.19
N ALA A 940 -27.15 3.67 36.20
CA ALA A 940 -27.83 3.26 37.43
C ALA A 940 -26.88 2.52 38.38
N TYR A 941 -26.03 1.64 37.85
CA TYR A 941 -24.99 0.96 38.61
C TYR A 941 -23.96 1.94 39.19
N LEU A 942 -23.34 2.77 38.34
CA LEU A 942 -22.32 3.73 38.78
C LEU A 942 -22.86 4.74 39.80
N SER A 943 -24.14 5.13 39.70
CA SER A 943 -24.79 6.03 40.66
C SER A 943 -24.97 5.42 42.06
N GLN A 944 -24.98 4.09 42.17
CA GLN A 944 -25.10 3.38 43.45
C GLN A 944 -23.76 3.13 44.13
N LEU A 945 -22.64 3.26 43.41
CA LEU A 945 -21.29 3.11 43.94
C LEU A 945 -20.93 4.34 44.79
N LYS A 946 -21.12 4.20 46.11
CA LYS A 946 -20.98 5.29 47.06
C LYS A 946 -19.89 5.06 48.07
#